data_AF-A0A812K915-F1
#
_entry.id   AF-A0A812K915-F1
#
_cell.length_a   1.000
_cell.length_b   1.000
_cell.length_c   1.000
_cell.angle_alpha   90.00
_cell.angle_beta   90.00
_cell.angle_gamma   90.00
#
_symmetry.space_group_name_H-M   'P 1'
#
loop_
_entity.id
_entity.type
_entity.pdbx_description
1 polymer ?
#
loop_
_entity_poly.entity_id
_entity_poly.type
_entity_poly.pdbx_seq_one_letter_code
_entity_poly.pdbx_strand_id
1 'polypeptide(L)'
;MAAMASMSLLLLLPCMRTLRSDVYTRTDKMLLASSLSQYECSPQVVASSSAETGEGHLIAMVTGYRGSVRGLQGLAEGLCTASFAQKEHTLIIVLDAVVGAHSVQPIMLQGERVAEEVLQIVSSGAKYKRNFTSYSIIGHSLGGLVARVAASHIDRSLASALRPRLFVSLFSPHAGVESFVNSKLLPTLIHISGSDRGAMDELCEKSPEKSILVEISRGVYRQALEKFEKRVLYTSETDWLVDFGSGGITLQKPQEHDDASISDYPSLVLESLNLSSGAESETCQAGSVRCEVINELRHLPFERVRVQWQLFRPDKHSLQEMSTVENSELLRHLTGEFGGSNSNLPRGARCVSSEFCAQGLECTPSPPSPSASSRSRSCQPRFLEASDACLEEDSEMQKCAFAVDLFNEGLQTWLLIVTSSGGGGHLVAARNLQKMLLERVEGGYETVAAQLREQRPLLTPEAYRLATAALSAVQRGPPAVEMLDIMDSPCTSLDGLGYISLGGFMSESWNKLQSSGDISGLRRLVSLQPWTQRLFGRQCRKFIQSVVEAKKLGYLVPPKRIISTQPLLVRSLLEGSMGRGVDLYMTDLPTEEAVHFFGALDSMPKDDVSDQLFLHTLAPMHGGKEALQNMSGVRHIMLEKFMPIEDSFIQPGGLPSPGQAVAIRLKAQIPLEEEFLETGPVTNPVVLEADDEVVLVMLGSQPTVDAMLKYAVESLKLPDKADPNKGKRYVFLACGRPGTAAYKQLYADMLALVKSSPGSGPANRTILVPFTGQRAAELLGRADVTITRSGGLTAGELLALQHRGDKKRFLLHVEPVGDEAKTRALAALPATVSDADAFRLAATHANLLGMVPWEAGNARYLQQVVSAKLVEPESLVGTLLGREQSSFAVDWRLFLQLRGFNAAAIDLAEARHCSYSPNRSRVVSEPRLGSPACNADLEAFARVGSAFTMSRKFLPSAAIPCNDTTLVVQRFFMPIALYLYNHTIGLALQAVASCHGTLLQQDDLVAVQL
;
A
#
# COMPACT_ATOMS: atom_id res chain seq x y z
N MET A 1 -37.25 -7.16 8.29
CA MET A 1 -37.78 -7.05 6.91
C MET A 1 -37.49 -5.66 6.35
N ALA A 2 -36.55 -5.60 5.42
CA ALA A 2 -36.40 -4.67 4.29
C ALA A 2 -36.24 -3.13 4.43
N ALA A 3 -36.42 -2.45 5.58
CA ALA A 3 -36.41 -0.97 5.60
C ALA A 3 -35.58 -0.27 6.70
N MET A 4 -34.65 -0.94 7.39
CA MET A 4 -33.68 -0.25 8.28
C MET A 4 -32.28 -0.10 7.68
N ALA A 5 -32.18 -0.24 6.36
CA ALA A 5 -31.29 0.59 5.57
C ALA A 5 -32.01 1.93 5.35
N SER A 6 -31.60 3.01 6.02
CA SER A 6 -31.81 4.40 5.55
C SER A 6 -31.20 5.52 6.44
N MET A 7 -30.92 5.34 7.74
CA MET A 7 -30.89 6.51 8.65
C MET A 7 -29.59 6.89 9.38
N SER A 8 -28.40 6.56 8.88
CA SER A 8 -27.18 7.21 9.43
C SER A 8 -26.10 7.62 8.42
N LEU A 9 -26.24 7.25 7.13
CA LEU A 9 -25.28 7.64 6.09
C LEU A 9 -25.81 8.73 5.14
N LEU A 10 -27.10 9.06 5.19
CA LEU A 10 -27.76 10.02 4.29
C LEU A 10 -27.74 11.48 4.79
N LEU A 11 -27.32 11.76 6.02
CA LEU A 11 -27.31 13.12 6.59
C LEU A 11 -26.04 13.94 6.30
N LEU A 12 -25.06 13.41 5.56
CA LEU A 12 -23.82 14.13 5.21
C LEU A 12 -23.69 14.50 3.72
N LEU A 13 -24.66 14.10 2.88
CA LEU A 13 -24.61 14.28 1.42
C LEU A 13 -25.02 15.67 0.87
N PRO A 14 -25.81 16.53 1.55
CA PRO A 14 -26.19 17.82 0.97
C PRO A 14 -25.10 18.91 1.02
N CYS A 15 -24.05 18.78 1.83
CA CYS A 15 -23.07 19.87 2.03
C CYS A 15 -21.95 19.96 0.98
N MET A 16 -21.86 19.05 0.00
CA MET A 16 -20.74 19.01 -0.95
C MET A 16 -21.09 19.38 -2.40
N ARG A 17 -22.27 19.94 -2.67
CA ARG A 17 -22.77 20.18 -4.04
C ARG A 17 -22.54 21.59 -4.62
N THR A 18 -21.92 22.53 -3.93
CA THR A 18 -21.87 23.94 -4.36
C THR A 18 -20.48 24.52 -4.62
N LEU A 19 -19.50 23.73 -5.06
CA LEU A 19 -18.24 24.29 -5.60
C LEU A 19 -17.64 23.36 -6.66
N ARG A 20 -17.91 23.66 -7.94
CA ARG A 20 -16.99 23.51 -9.10
C ARG A 20 -17.76 23.57 -10.42
N SER A 21 -17.78 24.73 -11.04
CA SER A 21 -17.74 24.84 -12.50
C SER A 21 -16.42 25.55 -12.85
N ASP A 22 -15.64 24.98 -13.77
CA ASP A 22 -15.14 25.67 -14.97
C ASP A 22 -13.89 25.02 -15.60
N VAL A 23 -14.06 24.74 -16.89
CA VAL A 23 -13.12 24.86 -18.03
C VAL A 23 -11.83 24.02 -18.03
N TYR A 24 -11.76 23.06 -18.96
CA TYR A 24 -10.53 22.44 -19.46
C TYR A 24 -10.39 22.66 -20.97
N THR A 25 -9.27 23.25 -21.41
CA THR A 25 -8.91 23.43 -22.83
C THR A 25 -7.56 22.79 -23.18
N ARG A 26 -7.60 21.90 -24.20
CA ARG A 26 -6.72 21.78 -25.38
C ARG A 26 -5.18 21.66 -25.28
N THR A 27 -4.54 21.34 -24.15
CA THR A 27 -3.04 21.26 -24.05
C THR A 27 -2.42 19.89 -23.74
N ASP A 28 -3.09 18.77 -24.01
CA ASP A 28 -2.62 17.41 -23.64
C ASP A 28 -1.74 16.67 -24.68
N LYS A 29 -1.08 17.34 -25.62
CA LYS A 29 -0.35 16.66 -26.72
C LYS A 29 1.13 16.25 -26.44
N MET A 30 1.64 16.35 -25.21
CA MET A 30 3.08 16.07 -24.92
C MET A 30 3.37 15.17 -23.70
N LEU A 31 2.41 14.38 -23.21
CA LEU A 31 2.46 13.77 -21.86
C LEU A 31 2.73 12.23 -21.79
N LEU A 32 3.18 11.56 -22.85
CA LEU A 32 3.12 10.08 -22.94
C LEU A 32 4.34 9.26 -22.47
N ALA A 33 5.44 9.85 -21.99
CA ALA A 33 6.72 9.13 -21.92
C ALA A 33 7.13 8.45 -20.59
N SER A 34 6.53 8.76 -19.42
CA SER A 34 7.27 8.58 -18.14
C SER A 34 6.73 7.62 -17.06
N SER A 35 5.60 6.91 -17.22
CA SER A 35 5.09 5.99 -16.16
C SER A 35 5.17 4.48 -16.42
N LEU A 36 5.63 4.04 -17.59
CA LEU A 36 5.56 2.65 -18.05
C LEU A 36 6.05 1.61 -17.02
N SER A 37 5.16 0.71 -16.60
CA SER A 37 5.53 -0.56 -15.96
C SER A 37 6.08 -1.53 -17.00
N GLN A 38 7.40 -1.49 -17.19
CA GLN A 38 8.10 -2.28 -18.19
C GLN A 38 8.61 -3.60 -17.58
N TYR A 39 8.36 -4.71 -18.26
CA TYR A 39 8.93 -6.01 -17.91
C TYR A 39 9.91 -6.41 -19.01
N GLU A 40 11.19 -6.15 -18.79
CA GLU A 40 12.24 -6.70 -19.64
C GLU A 40 12.42 -8.18 -19.28
N CYS A 41 11.90 -9.07 -20.13
CA CYS A 41 12.22 -10.49 -20.07
C CYS A 41 13.69 -10.66 -20.49
N SER A 42 14.64 -10.40 -19.60
CA SER A 42 16.06 -10.57 -19.89
C SER A 42 16.52 -11.95 -19.43
N PRO A 43 17.07 -12.82 -20.30
CA PRO A 43 17.98 -13.84 -19.82
C PRO A 43 19.17 -13.13 -19.17
N GLN A 44 19.68 -13.63 -18.04
CA GLN A 44 20.97 -13.16 -17.52
C GLN A 44 22.05 -13.42 -18.60
N VAL A 45 22.35 -12.41 -19.42
CA VAL A 45 23.38 -12.50 -20.45
C VAL A 45 24.73 -12.30 -19.77
N VAL A 46 25.44 -13.42 -19.60
CA VAL A 46 26.90 -13.44 -19.53
C VAL A 46 27.42 -12.67 -20.74
N ALA A 47 28.21 -11.62 -20.50
CA ALA A 47 28.71 -10.71 -21.52
C ALA A 47 29.42 -11.46 -22.67
N SER A 48 28.74 -11.66 -23.80
CA SER A 48 29.36 -12.01 -25.08
C SER A 48 29.13 -10.87 -26.07
N SER A 49 30.23 -10.30 -26.55
CA SER A 49 30.34 -9.02 -27.25
C SER A 49 30.06 -9.06 -28.76
N SER A 50 29.12 -9.86 -29.24
CA SER A 50 28.69 -9.83 -30.65
C SER A 50 27.27 -9.27 -30.76
N ALA A 51 27.16 -8.07 -31.31
CA ALA A 51 25.89 -7.41 -31.62
C ALA A 51 25.20 -8.14 -32.78
N GLU A 52 24.57 -9.28 -32.51
CA GLU A 52 23.62 -9.87 -33.45
C GLU A 52 22.33 -9.06 -33.42
N THR A 53 22.00 -8.42 -34.53
CA THR A 53 20.77 -7.64 -34.74
C THR A 53 19.60 -8.59 -34.95
N GLY A 54 19.25 -9.37 -33.93
CA GLY A 54 18.07 -10.23 -33.95
C GLY A 54 16.79 -9.40 -34.11
N GLU A 55 15.85 -9.93 -34.87
CA GLU A 55 14.49 -9.37 -35.00
C GLU A 55 13.79 -9.38 -33.63
N GLY A 56 13.34 -8.22 -33.15
CA GLY A 56 12.63 -8.09 -31.88
C GLY A 56 11.12 -8.25 -32.04
N HIS A 57 10.48 -8.88 -31.05
CA HIS A 57 9.02 -8.96 -30.92
C HIS A 57 8.51 -8.11 -29.75
N LEU A 58 7.47 -7.30 -29.96
CA LEU A 58 6.81 -6.51 -28.90
C LEU A 58 5.44 -7.11 -28.55
N ILE A 59 5.19 -7.40 -27.28
CA ILE A 59 3.86 -7.78 -26.76
C ILE A 59 3.30 -6.61 -25.94
N ALA A 60 2.26 -5.96 -26.45
CA ALA A 60 1.55 -4.88 -25.79
C ALA A 60 0.31 -5.41 -25.07
N MET A 61 0.21 -5.21 -23.76
CA MET A 61 -0.91 -5.68 -22.95
C MET A 61 -1.78 -4.51 -22.47
N VAL A 62 -3.08 -4.57 -22.71
CA VAL A 62 -4.05 -3.50 -22.45
C VAL A 62 -5.04 -3.93 -21.37
N THR A 63 -5.08 -3.21 -20.24
CA THR A 63 -5.95 -3.53 -19.10
C THR A 63 -7.42 -3.19 -19.36
N GLY A 64 -8.32 -3.75 -18.54
CA GLY A 64 -9.76 -3.52 -18.63
C GLY A 64 -10.25 -2.22 -17.98
N TYR A 65 -11.58 -2.07 -17.89
CA TYR A 65 -12.23 -0.94 -17.24
C TYR A 65 -11.83 -0.87 -15.75
N ARG A 66 -11.36 0.31 -15.30
CA ARG A 66 -10.74 0.52 -13.98
C ARG A 66 -9.63 -0.50 -13.65
N GLY A 67 -9.05 -1.10 -14.68
CA GLY A 67 -7.93 -2.01 -14.56
C GLY A 67 -6.70 -1.30 -14.00
N SER A 68 -5.80 -2.10 -13.47
CA SER A 68 -4.44 -1.67 -13.12
C SER A 68 -3.45 -2.60 -13.80
N VAL A 69 -2.23 -2.10 -14.00
CA VAL A 69 -1.09 -2.88 -14.50
C VAL A 69 -0.96 -4.23 -13.79
N ARG A 70 -1.16 -4.20 -12.47
CA ARG A 70 -1.12 -5.39 -11.62
C ARG A 70 -2.00 -6.49 -12.19
N GLY A 71 -3.20 -6.16 -12.64
CA GLY A 71 -4.16 -7.13 -13.19
C GLY A 71 -3.67 -8.00 -14.34
N LEU A 72 -2.63 -7.60 -15.08
CA LEU A 72 -1.99 -8.39 -16.14
C LEU A 72 -0.56 -8.83 -15.79
N GLN A 73 -0.03 -8.43 -14.63
CA GLN A 73 1.35 -8.69 -14.21
C GLN A 73 1.68 -10.18 -14.17
N GLY A 74 0.81 -11.01 -13.57
CA GLY A 74 1.06 -12.45 -13.50
C GLY A 74 1.12 -13.12 -14.88
N LEU A 75 0.35 -12.64 -15.84
CA LEU A 75 0.41 -13.11 -17.22
C LEU A 75 1.68 -12.61 -17.93
N ALA A 76 2.05 -11.35 -17.72
CA ALA A 76 3.29 -10.77 -18.28
C ALA A 76 4.54 -11.50 -17.77
N GLU A 77 4.63 -11.74 -16.45
CA GLU A 77 5.70 -12.49 -15.81
C GLU A 77 5.74 -13.94 -16.31
N GLY A 78 4.58 -14.61 -16.37
CA GLY A 78 4.47 -15.95 -16.92
C GLY A 78 5.00 -16.03 -18.36
N LEU A 79 4.60 -15.10 -19.23
CA LEU A 79 5.08 -15.04 -20.61
C LEU A 79 6.58 -14.74 -20.68
N CYS A 80 7.11 -13.90 -19.79
CA CYS A 80 8.55 -13.64 -19.70
C CYS A 80 9.37 -14.89 -19.32
N THR A 81 8.82 -15.77 -18.47
CA THR A 81 9.50 -17.02 -18.08
C THR A 81 9.42 -18.11 -19.15
N ALA A 82 8.55 -17.95 -20.14
CA ALA A 82 8.38 -18.93 -21.21
C ALA A 82 9.58 -18.96 -22.16
N SER A 83 9.91 -20.16 -22.66
CA SER A 83 11.10 -20.38 -23.49
C SER A 83 11.12 -19.61 -24.81
N PHE A 84 9.96 -19.16 -25.32
CA PHE A 84 9.88 -18.38 -26.56
C PHE A 84 10.36 -16.94 -26.35
N ALA A 85 10.01 -16.32 -25.21
CA ALA A 85 10.33 -14.92 -24.92
C ALA A 85 11.85 -14.70 -24.80
N GLN A 86 12.57 -15.72 -24.34
CA GLN A 86 14.04 -15.72 -24.25
C GLN A 86 14.73 -15.92 -25.61
N LYS A 87 14.05 -16.54 -26.58
CA LYS A 87 14.61 -16.83 -27.92
C LYS A 87 14.35 -15.72 -28.94
N GLU A 88 13.18 -15.08 -28.90
CA GLU A 88 12.76 -14.07 -29.90
C GLU A 88 13.05 -12.62 -29.49
N HIS A 89 13.98 -12.36 -28.56
CA HIS A 89 14.25 -11.02 -28.02
C HIS A 89 12.96 -10.24 -27.67
N THR A 90 12.00 -10.92 -27.02
CA THR A 90 10.65 -10.39 -26.81
C THR A 90 10.62 -9.34 -25.70
N LEU A 91 9.98 -8.19 -25.96
CA LEU A 91 9.68 -7.17 -24.95
C LEU A 91 8.19 -7.24 -24.61
N ILE A 92 7.86 -7.36 -23.32
CA ILE A 92 6.47 -7.41 -22.85
C ILE A 92 6.19 -6.15 -22.05
N ILE A 93 5.12 -5.45 -22.39
CA ILE A 93 4.75 -4.20 -21.74
C ILE A 93 3.28 -4.24 -21.38
N VAL A 94 2.98 -3.90 -20.14
CA VAL A 94 1.61 -3.62 -19.69
C VAL A 94 1.43 -2.11 -19.75
N LEU A 95 0.50 -1.66 -20.59
CA LEU A 95 0.35 -0.24 -20.95
C LEU A 95 -0.47 0.50 -19.90
N ASP A 96 -0.05 1.72 -19.57
CA ASP A 96 -0.69 2.58 -18.58
C ASP A 96 -1.80 3.45 -19.16
N ALA A 97 -1.85 3.61 -20.50
CA ALA A 97 -2.77 4.51 -21.21
C ALA A 97 -4.26 4.35 -20.87
N VAL A 98 -4.65 3.23 -20.25
CA VAL A 98 -6.03 2.88 -19.89
C VAL A 98 -6.25 2.69 -18.38
N VAL A 99 -5.31 3.08 -17.51
CA VAL A 99 -5.41 2.86 -16.06
C VAL A 99 -6.15 4.00 -15.35
N GLY A 100 -6.89 3.66 -14.29
CA GLY A 100 -7.52 4.64 -13.39
C GLY A 100 -8.54 5.55 -14.09
N ALA A 101 -8.38 6.87 -13.97
CA ALA A 101 -9.29 7.86 -14.57
C ALA A 101 -9.28 7.87 -16.11
N HIS A 102 -8.29 7.25 -16.76
CA HIS A 102 -8.27 7.13 -18.21
C HIS A 102 -9.20 6.00 -18.72
N SER A 103 -9.48 4.99 -17.89
CA SER A 103 -10.35 3.86 -18.24
C SER A 103 -11.82 4.23 -18.46
N VAL A 104 -12.26 5.39 -17.98
CA VAL A 104 -13.64 5.88 -18.08
C VAL A 104 -13.88 6.77 -19.31
N GLN A 105 -12.81 7.08 -20.05
CA GLN A 105 -12.86 7.92 -21.25
C GLN A 105 -13.41 7.14 -22.46
N PRO A 106 -13.79 7.81 -23.56
CA PRO A 106 -14.23 7.15 -24.79
C PRO A 106 -13.23 6.09 -25.29
N ILE A 107 -13.73 4.93 -25.75
CA ILE A 107 -12.90 3.79 -26.21
C ILE A 107 -11.92 4.21 -27.31
N MET A 108 -12.36 5.12 -28.17
CA MET A 108 -11.56 5.68 -29.27
C MET A 108 -10.30 6.40 -28.78
N LEU A 109 -10.46 7.28 -27.80
CA LEU A 109 -9.36 8.06 -27.23
C LEU A 109 -8.39 7.16 -26.46
N GLN A 110 -8.92 6.15 -25.77
CA GLN A 110 -8.09 5.13 -25.13
C GLN A 110 -7.23 4.38 -26.16
N GLY A 111 -7.81 3.98 -27.30
CA GLY A 111 -7.11 3.26 -28.36
C GLY A 111 -6.05 4.09 -29.06
N GLU A 112 -6.32 5.38 -29.31
CA GLU A 112 -5.35 6.33 -29.85
C GLU A 112 -4.11 6.42 -28.95
N ARG A 113 -4.29 6.59 -27.64
CA ARG A 113 -3.17 6.66 -26.68
C ARG A 113 -2.36 5.38 -26.60
N VAL A 114 -3.05 4.23 -26.55
CA VAL A 114 -2.39 2.91 -26.57
C VAL A 114 -1.53 2.77 -27.82
N ALA A 115 -2.03 3.21 -28.98
CA ALA A 115 -1.24 3.22 -30.20
C ALA A 115 -0.04 4.17 -30.10
N GLU A 116 -0.22 5.42 -29.66
CA GLU A 116 0.87 6.39 -29.48
C GLU A 116 1.98 5.85 -28.56
N GLU A 117 1.60 5.21 -27.44
CA GLU A 117 2.54 4.59 -26.49
C GLU A 117 3.34 3.46 -27.17
N VAL A 118 2.67 2.56 -27.90
CA VAL A 118 3.33 1.49 -28.67
C VAL A 118 4.26 2.07 -29.74
N LEU A 119 3.83 3.09 -30.48
CA LEU A 119 4.64 3.76 -31.50
C LEU A 119 5.86 4.45 -30.89
N GLN A 120 5.71 5.04 -29.71
CA GLN A 120 6.79 5.66 -28.97
C GLN A 120 7.81 4.62 -28.49
N ILE A 121 7.36 3.47 -28.00
CA ILE A 121 8.24 2.36 -27.60
C ILE A 121 9.03 1.84 -28.80
N VAL A 122 8.36 1.65 -29.94
CA VAL A 122 8.97 1.14 -31.17
C VAL A 122 10.01 2.12 -31.72
N SER A 123 9.68 3.42 -31.78
CA SER A 123 10.63 4.46 -32.20
C SER A 123 11.79 4.63 -31.23
N SER A 124 11.57 4.35 -29.95
CA SER A 124 12.61 4.29 -28.92
C SER A 124 13.42 2.99 -28.94
N GLY A 125 13.26 2.09 -29.93
CA GLY A 125 13.94 0.78 -30.00
C GLY A 125 15.46 0.84 -29.81
N ALA A 126 16.11 1.93 -30.23
CA ALA A 126 17.54 2.18 -29.97
C ALA A 126 17.89 2.21 -28.47
N LYS A 127 16.99 2.75 -27.63
CA LYS A 127 17.13 2.76 -26.16
C LYS A 127 17.11 1.34 -25.59
N TYR A 128 16.30 0.46 -26.17
CA TYR A 128 16.16 -0.93 -25.76
C TYR A 128 17.17 -1.86 -26.47
N LYS A 129 18.05 -1.30 -27.31
CA LYS A 129 18.98 -2.06 -28.17
C LYS A 129 18.28 -3.16 -28.98
N ARG A 130 17.03 -2.92 -29.39
CA ARG A 130 16.19 -3.86 -30.13
C ARG A 130 15.60 -3.19 -31.36
N ASN A 131 15.63 -3.90 -32.48
CA ASN A 131 14.91 -3.50 -33.68
C ASN A 131 13.61 -4.32 -33.75
N PHE A 132 12.50 -3.74 -33.30
CA PHE A 132 11.20 -4.43 -33.33
C PHE A 132 10.75 -4.56 -34.78
N THR A 133 10.58 -5.79 -35.27
CA THR A 133 10.06 -6.08 -36.62
C THR A 133 8.64 -6.62 -36.57
N SER A 134 8.15 -6.98 -35.37
CA SER A 134 6.83 -7.55 -35.20
C SER A 134 6.22 -7.18 -33.85
N TYR A 135 4.88 -7.22 -33.77
CA TYR A 135 4.16 -6.98 -32.53
C TYR A 135 2.92 -7.86 -32.37
N SER A 136 2.54 -8.05 -31.11
CA SER A 136 1.30 -8.69 -30.67
C SER A 136 0.60 -7.78 -29.68
N ILE A 137 -0.73 -7.85 -29.61
CA ILE A 137 -1.52 -7.07 -28.67
C ILE A 137 -2.50 -7.98 -27.92
N ILE A 138 -2.53 -7.85 -26.59
CA ILE A 138 -3.37 -8.65 -25.68
C ILE A 138 -4.25 -7.69 -24.90
N GLY A 139 -5.56 -7.71 -25.12
CA GLY A 139 -6.51 -6.86 -24.39
C GLY A 139 -7.38 -7.68 -23.43
N HIS A 140 -7.56 -7.19 -22.20
CA HIS A 140 -8.43 -7.83 -21.20
C HIS A 140 -9.68 -6.99 -20.94
N SER A 141 -10.87 -7.61 -20.93
CA SER A 141 -12.15 -6.91 -20.75
C SER A 141 -12.29 -5.74 -21.73
N LEU A 142 -12.60 -4.52 -21.28
CA LEU A 142 -12.64 -3.31 -22.11
C LEU A 142 -11.35 -3.12 -22.94
N GLY A 143 -10.21 -3.56 -22.43
CA GLY A 143 -8.91 -3.48 -23.09
C GLY A 143 -8.86 -4.20 -24.44
N GLY A 144 -9.69 -5.22 -24.66
CA GLY A 144 -9.81 -5.88 -25.97
C GLY A 144 -10.45 -5.01 -27.05
N LEU A 145 -11.41 -4.16 -26.67
CA LEU A 145 -12.01 -3.17 -27.58
C LEU A 145 -11.02 -2.04 -27.87
N VAL A 146 -10.33 -1.55 -26.82
CA VAL A 146 -9.26 -0.56 -26.96
C VAL A 146 -8.14 -1.08 -27.86
N ALA A 147 -7.74 -2.35 -27.70
CA ALA A 147 -6.73 -2.99 -28.54
C ALA A 147 -7.11 -3.02 -30.03
N ARG A 148 -8.40 -3.20 -30.36
CA ARG A 148 -8.88 -3.13 -31.76
C ARG A 148 -8.69 -1.75 -32.36
N VAL A 149 -9.03 -0.71 -31.60
CA VAL A 149 -8.82 0.68 -32.01
C VAL A 149 -7.33 0.93 -32.18
N ALA A 150 -6.52 0.59 -31.17
CA ALA A 150 -5.08 0.80 -31.19
C ALA A 150 -4.40 0.11 -32.38
N ALA A 151 -4.77 -1.14 -32.68
CA ALA A 151 -4.26 -1.88 -33.83
C ALA A 151 -4.44 -1.11 -35.15
N SER A 152 -5.57 -0.41 -35.32
CA SER A 152 -5.82 0.40 -36.53
C SER A 152 -4.94 1.64 -36.61
N HIS A 153 -4.67 2.30 -35.48
CA HIS A 153 -3.80 3.47 -35.43
C HIS A 153 -2.33 3.07 -35.64
N ILE A 154 -1.90 1.95 -35.07
CA ILE A 154 -0.56 1.37 -35.28
C ILE A 154 -0.40 0.99 -36.76
N ASP A 155 -1.37 0.30 -37.33
CA ASP A 155 -1.33 -0.12 -38.74
C ASP A 155 -1.23 1.07 -39.69
N ARG A 156 -2.00 2.15 -39.47
CA ARG A 156 -1.89 3.37 -40.29
C ARG A 156 -0.53 4.06 -40.17
N SER A 157 0.07 4.01 -38.98
CA SER A 157 1.30 4.75 -38.68
C SER A 157 2.57 3.98 -39.08
N LEU A 158 2.53 2.65 -39.05
CA LEU A 158 3.68 1.76 -39.27
C LEU A 158 3.42 0.65 -40.27
N ALA A 159 2.51 0.85 -41.24
CA ALA A 159 1.99 -0.17 -42.16
C ALA A 159 3.04 -1.08 -42.84
N SER A 160 4.32 -0.65 -42.91
CA SER A 160 5.43 -1.40 -43.50
C SER A 160 6.55 -1.81 -42.51
N ALA A 161 6.57 -1.29 -41.29
CA ALA A 161 7.70 -1.45 -40.36
C ALA A 161 7.50 -2.57 -39.33
N LEU A 162 6.25 -2.84 -38.93
CA LEU A 162 5.94 -3.89 -37.96
C LEU A 162 4.96 -4.91 -38.54
N ARG A 163 5.33 -6.19 -38.45
CA ARG A 163 4.46 -7.33 -38.77
C ARG A 163 3.52 -7.65 -37.58
N PRO A 164 2.19 -7.51 -37.72
CA PRO A 164 1.25 -7.92 -36.66
C PRO A 164 1.17 -9.46 -36.60
N ARG A 165 1.54 -10.07 -35.46
CA ARG A 165 1.53 -11.54 -35.29
C ARG A 165 0.27 -12.03 -34.58
N LEU A 166 0.09 -11.65 -33.31
CA LEU A 166 -1.00 -12.18 -32.48
C LEU A 166 -1.90 -11.07 -31.93
N PHE A 167 -3.20 -11.19 -32.17
CA PHE A 167 -4.25 -10.43 -31.48
C PHE A 167 -4.95 -11.35 -30.49
N VAL A 168 -4.89 -11.03 -29.19
CA VAL A 168 -5.58 -11.78 -28.14
C VAL A 168 -6.58 -10.89 -27.44
N SER A 169 -7.80 -11.41 -27.26
CA SER A 169 -8.81 -10.79 -26.43
C SER A 169 -9.21 -11.72 -25.30
N LEU A 170 -9.12 -11.23 -24.07
CA LEU A 170 -9.47 -11.96 -22.86
C LEU A 170 -10.77 -11.39 -22.30
N PHE A 171 -11.87 -12.11 -22.45
CA PHE A 171 -13.17 -11.77 -21.85
C PHE A 171 -13.66 -10.35 -22.20
N SER A 172 -13.57 -9.98 -23.47
CA SER A 172 -13.85 -8.61 -23.92
C SER A 172 -15.23 -8.51 -24.56
N PRO A 173 -16.05 -7.49 -24.23
CA PRO A 173 -17.42 -7.39 -24.72
C PRO A 173 -17.46 -6.88 -26.17
N HIS A 174 -16.98 -7.66 -27.13
CA HIS A 174 -16.84 -7.25 -28.52
C HIS A 174 -18.15 -6.83 -29.16
N ALA A 175 -19.24 -7.52 -28.83
CA ALA A 175 -20.58 -7.24 -29.33
C ALA A 175 -21.45 -6.47 -28.33
N GLY A 176 -20.82 -5.83 -27.33
CA GLY A 176 -21.46 -5.03 -26.31
C GLY A 176 -21.89 -5.81 -25.08
N VAL A 177 -22.56 -5.15 -24.16
CA VAL A 177 -23.16 -5.81 -22.99
C VAL A 177 -24.66 -5.78 -23.19
N GLU A 178 -25.22 -6.91 -23.64
CA GLU A 178 -26.64 -7.03 -24.01
C GLU A 178 -27.54 -7.12 -22.77
N SER A 179 -27.41 -6.12 -21.90
CA SER A 179 -28.27 -5.80 -20.76
C SER A 179 -28.39 -6.85 -19.64
N PHE A 180 -27.86 -6.43 -18.49
CA PHE A 180 -28.10 -6.86 -17.11
C PHE A 180 -29.59 -6.79 -16.67
N VAL A 181 -30.56 -7.19 -17.51
CA VAL A 181 -32.01 -6.96 -17.30
C VAL A 181 -32.56 -7.65 -16.05
N ASN A 182 -31.90 -8.69 -15.53
CA ASN A 182 -32.32 -9.30 -14.27
C ASN A 182 -31.57 -8.83 -13.02
N SER A 183 -30.40 -8.16 -13.16
CA SER A 183 -29.64 -7.62 -12.02
C SER A 183 -29.56 -6.10 -12.11
N LYS A 184 -30.61 -5.42 -11.64
CA LYS A 184 -30.67 -3.96 -11.48
C LYS A 184 -29.50 -3.36 -10.67
N LEU A 185 -28.71 -4.16 -9.96
CA LEU A 185 -27.77 -3.69 -8.96
C LEU A 185 -26.55 -2.96 -9.56
N LEU A 186 -25.87 -3.53 -10.57
CA LEU A 186 -24.60 -2.96 -11.06
C LEU A 186 -24.79 -1.71 -11.92
N PRO A 187 -25.72 -1.67 -12.90
CA PRO A 187 -26.00 -0.44 -13.65
C PRO A 187 -26.49 0.68 -12.73
N THR A 188 -27.27 0.37 -11.68
CA THR A 188 -27.70 1.34 -10.67
C THR A 188 -26.56 1.80 -9.77
N LEU A 189 -25.63 0.92 -9.35
CA LEU A 189 -24.44 1.33 -8.59
C LEU A 189 -23.49 2.22 -9.42
N ILE A 190 -23.34 1.93 -10.71
CA ILE A 190 -22.56 2.76 -11.65
C ILE A 190 -23.28 4.09 -11.90
N HIS A 191 -24.61 4.10 -12.12
CA HIS A 191 -25.40 5.34 -12.29
C HIS A 191 -25.43 6.22 -11.03
N ILE A 192 -25.47 5.63 -9.82
CA ILE A 192 -25.46 6.36 -8.55
C ILE A 192 -24.14 7.10 -8.31
N SER A 193 -23.02 6.61 -8.87
CA SER A 193 -21.72 7.26 -8.73
C SER A 193 -21.58 8.56 -9.54
N GLY A 194 -22.47 8.82 -10.52
CA GLY A 194 -22.58 10.07 -11.28
C GLY A 194 -21.36 10.50 -12.12
N SER A 195 -20.24 9.78 -12.05
CA SER A 195 -18.91 10.23 -12.50
C SER A 195 -18.43 9.53 -13.77
N ASP A 196 -19.07 8.43 -14.20
CA ASP A 196 -18.47 7.42 -15.08
C ASP A 196 -19.25 7.14 -16.38
N ARG A 197 -19.86 8.16 -16.99
CA ARG A 197 -20.76 7.97 -18.15
C ARG A 197 -20.07 7.55 -19.46
N GLY A 198 -18.79 7.86 -19.68
CA GLY A 198 -18.13 7.72 -21.00
C GLY A 198 -18.13 6.31 -21.61
N ALA A 199 -17.19 5.45 -21.19
CA ALA A 199 -17.01 4.13 -21.81
C ALA A 199 -18.21 3.17 -21.62
N MET A 200 -18.95 3.30 -20.51
CA MET A 200 -20.07 2.38 -20.22
C MET A 200 -21.32 2.71 -21.02
N ASP A 201 -21.61 3.99 -21.27
CA ASP A 201 -22.72 4.38 -22.14
C ASP A 201 -22.45 3.91 -23.58
N GLU A 202 -21.19 3.94 -24.04
CA GLU A 202 -20.75 3.39 -25.34
C GLU A 202 -21.01 1.88 -25.49
N LEU A 203 -20.79 1.09 -24.43
CA LEU A 203 -21.03 -0.36 -24.43
C LEU A 203 -22.52 -0.73 -24.38
N CYS A 204 -23.34 0.17 -23.84
CA CYS A 204 -24.78 -0.01 -23.64
C CYS A 204 -25.63 0.64 -24.73
N GLU A 205 -25.01 1.31 -25.72
CA GLU A 205 -25.72 1.91 -26.84
C GLU A 205 -26.50 0.85 -27.60
N LYS A 206 -27.79 1.12 -27.83
CA LYS A 206 -28.73 0.17 -28.44
C LYS A 206 -28.94 0.46 -29.92
N SER A 207 -28.65 1.67 -30.37
CA SER A 207 -28.77 2.09 -31.75
C SER A 207 -27.49 1.75 -32.53
N PRO A 208 -27.55 0.88 -33.56
CA PRO A 208 -26.37 0.56 -34.37
C PRO A 208 -25.70 1.77 -35.01
N GLU A 209 -26.49 2.76 -35.43
CA GLU A 209 -25.99 3.97 -36.10
C GLU A 209 -25.12 4.85 -35.19
N LYS A 210 -25.30 4.73 -33.87
CA LYS A 210 -24.58 5.50 -32.85
C LYS A 210 -23.57 4.67 -32.07
N SER A 211 -23.56 3.35 -32.28
CA SER A 211 -22.75 2.45 -31.48
C SER A 211 -21.31 2.44 -31.97
N ILE A 212 -20.41 2.84 -31.08
CA ILE A 212 -18.98 2.75 -31.34
C ILE A 212 -18.53 1.31 -31.63
N LEU A 213 -19.23 0.31 -31.08
CA LEU A 213 -18.91 -1.11 -31.29
C LEU A 213 -19.07 -1.52 -32.76
N VAL A 214 -20.11 -1.00 -33.41
CA VAL A 214 -20.38 -1.19 -34.84
C VAL A 214 -19.38 -0.40 -35.70
N GLU A 215 -19.00 0.80 -35.26
CA GLU A 215 -17.98 1.58 -35.96
C GLU A 215 -16.62 0.86 -35.95
N ILE A 216 -16.17 0.39 -34.78
CA ILE A 216 -14.89 -0.30 -34.64
C ILE A 216 -14.91 -1.74 -35.18
N SER A 217 -16.06 -2.26 -35.62
CA SER A 217 -16.17 -3.56 -36.33
C SER A 217 -16.06 -3.44 -37.84
N ARG A 218 -16.03 -2.21 -38.38
CA ARG A 218 -16.05 -1.94 -39.82
C ARG A 218 -14.77 -1.27 -40.31
N GLY A 219 -14.65 -1.20 -41.63
CA GLY A 219 -13.63 -0.41 -42.33
C GLY A 219 -12.20 -0.65 -41.85
N VAL A 220 -11.51 0.43 -41.50
CA VAL A 220 -10.10 0.43 -41.11
C VAL A 220 -9.77 -0.40 -39.87
N TYR A 221 -10.68 -0.51 -38.91
CA TYR A 221 -10.46 -1.28 -37.69
C TYR A 221 -10.48 -2.78 -37.98
N ARG A 222 -11.45 -3.21 -38.80
CA ARG A 222 -11.51 -4.57 -39.32
C ARG A 222 -10.29 -4.91 -40.17
N GLN A 223 -9.91 -4.03 -41.09
CA GLN A 223 -8.74 -4.23 -41.96
C GLN A 223 -7.44 -4.38 -41.17
N ALA A 224 -7.28 -3.63 -40.07
CA ALA A 224 -6.14 -3.79 -39.18
C ALA A 224 -6.12 -5.17 -38.50
N LEU A 225 -7.28 -5.67 -38.06
CA LEU A 225 -7.39 -7.02 -37.49
C LEU A 225 -7.10 -8.11 -38.52
N GLU A 226 -7.48 -7.93 -39.79
CA GLU A 226 -7.20 -8.87 -40.90
C GLU A 226 -5.70 -9.12 -41.08
N LYS A 227 -4.85 -8.13 -40.76
CA LYS A 227 -3.38 -8.22 -40.91
C LYS A 227 -2.68 -9.06 -39.85
N PHE A 228 -3.32 -9.36 -38.72
CA PHE A 228 -2.73 -10.27 -37.74
C PHE A 228 -2.66 -11.69 -38.28
N GLU A 229 -1.55 -12.38 -38.08
CA GLU A 229 -1.40 -13.79 -38.47
C GLU A 229 -2.43 -14.65 -37.73
N LYS A 230 -2.60 -14.39 -36.43
CA LYS A 230 -3.49 -15.13 -35.56
C LYS A 230 -4.33 -14.20 -34.68
N ARG A 231 -5.61 -14.56 -34.52
CA ARG A 231 -6.58 -13.84 -33.68
C ARG A 231 -7.26 -14.83 -32.76
N VAL A 232 -7.17 -14.61 -31.44
CA VAL A 232 -7.69 -15.53 -30.43
C VAL A 232 -8.64 -14.78 -29.50
N LEU A 233 -9.84 -15.32 -29.32
CA LEU A 233 -10.85 -14.80 -28.41
C LEU A 233 -11.07 -15.81 -27.29
N TYR A 234 -10.65 -15.44 -26.08
CA TYR A 234 -10.97 -16.19 -24.87
C TYR A 234 -12.29 -15.66 -24.32
N THR A 235 -13.25 -16.56 -24.17
CA THR A 235 -14.59 -16.23 -23.69
C THR A 235 -14.99 -17.21 -22.59
N SER A 236 -15.91 -16.79 -21.70
CA SER A 236 -16.40 -17.64 -20.63
C SER A 236 -17.91 -17.60 -20.53
N GLU A 237 -18.50 -18.73 -20.19
CA GLU A 237 -19.92 -18.86 -19.83
C GLU A 237 -20.21 -18.38 -18.42
N THR A 238 -19.19 -18.42 -17.57
CA THR A 238 -19.29 -18.03 -16.17
C THR A 238 -18.97 -16.55 -15.97
N ASP A 239 -18.51 -15.84 -17.01
CA ASP A 239 -18.31 -14.39 -16.92
C ASP A 239 -19.67 -13.68 -16.87
N TRP A 240 -19.96 -13.11 -15.71
CA TRP A 240 -21.22 -12.41 -15.43
C TRP A 240 -21.25 -11.00 -16.05
N LEU A 241 -20.10 -10.46 -16.45
CA LEU A 241 -19.98 -9.10 -16.98
C LEU A 241 -19.94 -9.08 -18.50
N VAL A 242 -19.26 -10.06 -19.09
CA VAL A 242 -19.16 -10.25 -20.53
C VAL A 242 -19.79 -11.58 -20.91
N ASP A 243 -20.99 -11.53 -21.48
CA ASP A 243 -21.66 -12.75 -21.89
C ASP A 243 -20.86 -13.48 -22.96
N PHE A 244 -20.94 -14.81 -22.91
CA PHE A 244 -20.17 -15.71 -23.77
C PHE A 244 -20.21 -15.30 -25.24
N GLY A 245 -21.38 -14.94 -25.76
CA GLY A 245 -21.52 -14.64 -27.17
C GLY A 245 -21.01 -13.24 -27.54
N SER A 246 -21.02 -12.27 -26.62
CA SER A 246 -20.29 -11.01 -26.82
C SER A 246 -18.78 -11.24 -26.82
N GLY A 247 -18.26 -12.00 -25.86
CA GLY A 247 -16.84 -12.37 -25.78
C GLY A 247 -16.35 -13.16 -26.98
N GLY A 248 -17.16 -14.11 -27.44
CA GLY A 248 -16.85 -15.01 -28.55
C GLY A 248 -17.27 -14.49 -29.93
N ILE A 249 -17.90 -13.32 -30.05
CA ILE A 249 -18.47 -12.80 -31.30
C ILE A 249 -19.32 -13.90 -31.98
N THR A 250 -20.32 -14.38 -31.23
CA THR A 250 -21.23 -15.45 -31.66
C THR A 250 -22.65 -15.21 -31.16
N LEU A 251 -23.61 -15.65 -31.96
CA LEU A 251 -25.03 -15.65 -31.62
C LEU A 251 -25.43 -16.89 -30.83
N GLN A 252 -24.69 -17.97 -31.00
CA GLN A 252 -24.98 -19.21 -30.32
C GLN A 252 -24.73 -19.04 -28.83
N LYS A 253 -25.81 -19.24 -28.05
CA LYS A 253 -25.63 -19.67 -26.68
C LYS A 253 -25.02 -21.07 -26.73
N PRO A 254 -23.99 -21.35 -25.92
CA PRO A 254 -23.49 -22.70 -25.80
C PRO A 254 -24.64 -23.60 -25.35
N GLN A 255 -24.68 -24.82 -25.88
CA GLN A 255 -25.70 -25.80 -25.51
C GLN A 255 -25.62 -25.98 -23.99
N GLU A 256 -26.70 -25.68 -23.26
CA GLU A 256 -26.76 -25.90 -21.82
C GLU A 256 -26.51 -27.39 -21.59
N HIS A 257 -25.43 -27.73 -20.88
CA HIS A 257 -25.25 -29.10 -20.39
C HIS A 257 -26.26 -29.29 -19.26
N ASP A 258 -27.35 -30.00 -19.54
CA ASP A 258 -28.42 -30.34 -18.57
C ASP A 258 -27.97 -31.23 -17.39
N ASP A 259 -26.67 -31.52 -17.27
CA ASP A 259 -26.13 -32.37 -16.22
C ASP A 259 -25.91 -31.59 -14.91
N ALA A 260 -27.00 -31.33 -14.19
CA ALA A 260 -27.01 -30.77 -12.83
C ALA A 260 -26.30 -31.67 -11.77
N SER A 261 -25.76 -32.82 -12.17
CA SER A 261 -25.08 -33.79 -11.31
C SER A 261 -23.56 -33.59 -11.21
N ILE A 262 -22.97 -32.64 -11.95
CA ILE A 262 -21.51 -32.46 -12.01
C ILE A 262 -21.08 -31.33 -11.04
N SER A 263 -21.03 -31.63 -9.74
CA SER A 263 -20.37 -30.77 -8.74
C SER A 263 -18.82 -30.88 -8.76
N ASP A 264 -18.28 -31.70 -9.66
CA ASP A 264 -16.87 -32.08 -9.78
C ASP A 264 -16.28 -31.67 -11.15
N TYR A 265 -16.46 -30.41 -11.58
CA TYR A 265 -15.75 -29.91 -12.76
C TYR A 265 -14.22 -29.91 -12.50
N PRO A 266 -13.39 -30.50 -13.38
CA PRO A 266 -11.94 -30.34 -13.33
C PRO A 266 -11.54 -28.87 -13.55
N SER A 267 -10.32 -28.54 -13.12
CA SER A 267 -9.66 -27.27 -13.41
C SER A 267 -9.71 -26.96 -14.91
N LEU A 268 -10.09 -25.72 -15.26
CA LEU A 268 -10.10 -25.09 -16.59
C LEU A 268 -10.18 -26.03 -17.80
N VAL A 269 -11.35 -26.14 -18.44
CA VAL A 269 -11.43 -26.76 -19.77
C VAL A 269 -11.19 -25.69 -20.82
N LEU A 270 -10.07 -25.78 -21.54
CA LEU A 270 -9.80 -25.00 -22.74
C LEU A 270 -10.23 -25.82 -23.97
N GLU A 271 -11.33 -25.43 -24.58
CA GLU A 271 -11.86 -26.07 -25.78
C GLU A 271 -11.82 -25.08 -26.95
N SER A 272 -11.11 -25.45 -28.02
CA SER A 272 -11.14 -24.71 -29.28
C SER A 272 -12.49 -24.94 -29.95
N LEU A 273 -13.30 -23.89 -30.09
CA LEU A 273 -14.60 -24.00 -30.73
C LEU A 273 -14.46 -23.87 -32.24
N ASN A 274 -14.48 -25.02 -32.93
CA ASN A 274 -14.65 -25.07 -34.38
C ASN A 274 -16.11 -24.78 -34.74
N LEU A 275 -16.48 -23.50 -34.77
CA LEU A 275 -17.76 -23.03 -35.31
C LEU A 275 -17.75 -23.09 -36.84
N SER A 276 -17.60 -24.28 -37.42
CA SER A 276 -17.70 -24.47 -38.88
C SER A 276 -19.18 -24.54 -39.30
N SER A 277 -19.66 -23.44 -39.89
CA SER A 277 -20.69 -23.32 -40.96
C SER A 277 -22.05 -24.06 -40.86
N GLY A 278 -22.35 -24.83 -39.82
CA GLY A 278 -23.49 -25.75 -39.79
C GLY A 278 -24.79 -25.23 -39.15
N ALA A 279 -24.79 -24.04 -38.56
CA ALA A 279 -25.92 -23.51 -37.80
C ALA A 279 -26.28 -22.10 -38.28
N GLU A 280 -26.62 -21.99 -39.57
CA GLU A 280 -27.02 -20.74 -40.23
C GLU A 280 -28.50 -20.35 -40.03
N SER A 281 -29.24 -21.03 -39.13
CA SER A 281 -30.70 -20.86 -39.04
C SER A 281 -31.19 -19.86 -37.98
N GLU A 282 -30.36 -19.41 -37.04
CA GLU A 282 -30.79 -18.34 -36.12
C GLU A 282 -30.54 -16.98 -36.75
N THR A 283 -31.58 -16.45 -37.38
CA THR A 283 -31.60 -15.11 -37.93
C THR A 283 -31.53 -14.09 -36.80
N CYS A 284 -30.36 -13.47 -36.64
CA CYS A 284 -30.21 -12.30 -35.78
C CYS A 284 -31.22 -11.22 -36.21
N GLN A 285 -31.96 -10.65 -35.27
CA GLN A 285 -32.90 -9.58 -35.58
C GLN A 285 -32.12 -8.38 -36.14
N ALA A 286 -32.33 -8.09 -37.42
CA ALA A 286 -31.71 -6.93 -38.08
C ALA A 286 -31.98 -5.65 -37.28
N GLY A 287 -30.93 -4.87 -37.00
CA GLY A 287 -31.03 -3.62 -36.26
C GLY A 287 -30.56 -3.66 -34.79
N SER A 288 -30.05 -4.78 -34.27
CA SER A 288 -29.34 -4.79 -32.97
C SER A 288 -27.84 -4.54 -33.14
N VAL A 289 -27.23 -3.80 -32.21
CA VAL A 289 -25.77 -3.54 -32.19
C VAL A 289 -24.98 -4.86 -32.22
N ARG A 290 -25.39 -5.84 -31.42
CA ARG A 290 -24.74 -7.16 -31.36
C ARG A 290 -24.78 -7.86 -32.72
N CYS A 291 -25.93 -7.86 -33.39
CA CYS A 291 -26.09 -8.48 -34.70
C CYS A 291 -25.17 -7.83 -35.74
N GLU A 292 -25.14 -6.49 -35.77
CA GLU A 292 -24.32 -5.73 -36.70
C GLU A 292 -22.82 -6.01 -36.46
N VAL A 293 -22.37 -5.98 -35.21
CA VAL A 293 -20.97 -6.31 -34.88
C VAL A 293 -20.61 -7.73 -35.31
N ILE A 294 -21.45 -8.71 -34.97
CA ILE A 294 -21.19 -10.11 -35.31
C ILE A 294 -21.17 -10.30 -36.83
N ASN A 295 -22.11 -9.70 -37.56
CA ASN A 295 -22.15 -9.79 -39.02
C ASN A 295 -20.91 -9.20 -39.69
N GLU A 296 -20.33 -8.14 -39.12
CA GLU A 296 -19.11 -7.53 -39.66
C GLU A 296 -17.86 -8.37 -39.37
N LEU A 297 -17.78 -8.96 -38.19
CA LEU A 297 -16.58 -9.66 -37.72
C LEU A 297 -16.60 -11.17 -37.98
N ARG A 298 -17.76 -11.78 -38.26
CA ARG A 298 -17.88 -13.24 -38.52
C ARG A 298 -17.03 -13.72 -39.70
N HIS A 299 -16.70 -12.82 -40.63
CA HIS A 299 -15.90 -13.12 -41.79
C HIS A 299 -14.40 -13.22 -41.48
N LEU A 300 -13.98 -12.79 -40.28
CA LEU A 300 -12.60 -12.94 -39.83
C LEU A 300 -12.42 -14.32 -39.18
N PRO A 301 -11.35 -15.06 -39.52
CA PRO A 301 -11.02 -16.29 -38.83
C PRO A 301 -10.49 -15.95 -37.43
N PHE A 302 -11.36 -16.08 -36.44
CA PHE A 302 -11.02 -16.07 -35.02
C PHE A 302 -10.95 -17.49 -34.49
N GLU A 303 -9.85 -17.82 -33.83
CA GLU A 303 -9.82 -18.94 -32.90
C GLU A 303 -10.57 -18.54 -31.63
N ARG A 304 -11.54 -19.35 -31.23
CA ARG A 304 -12.36 -19.10 -30.05
C ARG A 304 -12.02 -20.16 -29.02
N VAL A 305 -11.53 -19.71 -27.88
CA VAL A 305 -11.18 -20.58 -26.77
C VAL A 305 -12.24 -20.39 -25.69
N ARG A 306 -12.99 -21.45 -25.44
CA ARG A 306 -13.92 -21.52 -24.31
C ARG A 306 -13.12 -21.71 -23.04
N VAL A 307 -13.42 -20.91 -22.03
CA VAL A 307 -12.78 -20.96 -20.72
C VAL A 307 -13.87 -21.16 -19.65
N GLN A 308 -13.89 -22.33 -19.01
CA GLN A 308 -14.78 -22.62 -17.89
C GLN A 308 -14.05 -22.45 -16.56
N TRP A 309 -14.51 -21.50 -15.73
CA TRP A 309 -13.94 -21.21 -14.42
C TRP A 309 -14.76 -21.85 -13.30
N GLN A 310 -14.12 -22.23 -12.19
CA GLN A 310 -14.86 -22.56 -10.97
C GLN A 310 -15.37 -21.26 -10.33
N LEU A 311 -16.68 -21.00 -10.47
CA LEU A 311 -17.44 -19.95 -9.78
C LEU A 311 -16.74 -18.57 -9.74
N PHE A 312 -16.75 -17.92 -10.90
CA PHE A 312 -16.30 -16.55 -11.13
C PHE A 312 -17.06 -15.54 -10.23
N ARG A 313 -16.33 -14.59 -9.63
CA ARG A 313 -16.87 -13.62 -8.66
C ARG A 313 -17.09 -12.23 -9.27
N PRO A 314 -18.31 -11.66 -9.14
CA PRO A 314 -18.74 -10.30 -9.48
C PRO A 314 -17.89 -9.04 -9.19
N ASP A 315 -16.70 -9.13 -8.66
CA ASP A 315 -15.86 -7.97 -8.32
C ASP A 315 -14.42 -8.10 -8.82
N LYS A 316 -14.07 -9.23 -9.46
CA LYS A 316 -12.69 -9.68 -9.65
C LYS A 316 -12.35 -9.84 -11.12
N HIS A 317 -12.20 -8.71 -11.82
CA HIS A 317 -11.77 -8.64 -13.22
C HIS A 317 -10.25 -8.61 -13.40
N SER A 318 -9.46 -9.23 -12.53
CA SER A 318 -8.00 -9.21 -12.66
C SER A 318 -7.46 -10.63 -12.87
N LEU A 319 -6.62 -10.83 -13.90
CA LEU A 319 -5.98 -12.13 -14.15
C LEU A 319 -5.02 -12.54 -13.01
N GLN A 320 -4.68 -11.63 -12.09
CA GLN A 320 -3.87 -11.93 -10.90
C GLN A 320 -4.51 -12.95 -9.96
N GLU A 321 -5.83 -13.09 -9.99
CA GLU A 321 -6.55 -13.98 -9.08
C GLU A 321 -7.04 -15.27 -9.77
N MET A 322 -6.61 -15.51 -11.01
CA MET A 322 -6.65 -16.87 -11.58
C MET A 322 -5.93 -17.79 -10.61
N SER A 323 -6.50 -18.97 -10.31
CA SER A 323 -5.72 -19.97 -9.58
C SER A 323 -4.42 -20.23 -10.34
N THR A 324 -3.35 -20.59 -9.62
CA THR A 324 -2.06 -20.91 -10.25
C THR A 324 -2.21 -21.94 -11.37
N VAL A 325 -3.17 -22.86 -11.24
CA VAL A 325 -3.52 -23.85 -12.27
C VAL A 325 -4.16 -23.20 -13.49
N GLU A 326 -5.20 -22.38 -13.32
CA GLU A 326 -5.87 -21.71 -14.43
C GLU A 326 -4.93 -20.76 -15.17
N ASN A 327 -4.12 -19.99 -14.43
CA ASN A 327 -3.10 -19.11 -15.01
C ASN A 327 -2.06 -19.92 -15.78
N SER A 328 -1.60 -21.05 -15.23
CA SER A 328 -0.64 -21.93 -15.90
C SER A 328 -1.20 -22.53 -17.18
N GLU A 329 -2.49 -22.86 -17.23
CA GLU A 329 -3.11 -23.42 -18.43
C GLU A 329 -3.38 -22.38 -19.51
N LEU A 330 -3.89 -21.20 -19.14
CA LEU A 330 -3.98 -20.06 -20.06
C LEU A 330 -2.59 -19.69 -20.60
N LEU A 331 -1.60 -19.64 -19.71
CA LEU A 331 -0.22 -19.38 -20.08
C LEU A 331 0.34 -20.48 -20.99
N ARG A 332 0.05 -21.76 -20.72
CA ARG A 332 0.43 -22.89 -21.58
C ARG A 332 -0.18 -22.76 -22.97
N HIS A 333 -1.45 -22.37 -23.06
CA HIS A 333 -2.10 -22.16 -24.35
C HIS A 333 -1.48 -20.97 -25.09
N LEU A 334 -1.34 -19.82 -24.42
CA LEU A 334 -0.74 -18.62 -25.00
C LEU A 334 0.72 -18.84 -25.42
N THR A 335 1.52 -19.55 -24.62
CA THR A 335 2.91 -19.89 -24.96
C THR A 335 3.02 -20.84 -26.15
N GLY A 336 2.09 -21.81 -26.26
CA GLY A 336 1.96 -22.65 -27.46
C GLY A 336 1.61 -21.83 -28.70
N GLU A 337 0.77 -20.81 -28.54
CA GLU A 337 0.40 -19.83 -29.55
C GLU A 337 1.59 -19.00 -30.07
N PHE A 338 2.57 -18.75 -29.20
CA PHE A 338 3.85 -18.13 -29.54
C PHE A 338 4.93 -19.15 -29.98
N GLY A 339 4.58 -20.44 -30.15
CA GLY A 339 5.48 -21.48 -30.64
C GLY A 339 6.41 -22.13 -29.59
N GLY A 340 6.13 -21.98 -28.29
CA GLY A 340 6.90 -22.61 -27.21
C GLY A 340 6.66 -24.12 -27.04
N SER A 341 7.70 -24.87 -26.62
CA SER A 341 7.60 -26.32 -26.30
C SER A 341 7.24 -26.57 -24.83
N ASN A 342 6.25 -27.42 -24.57
CA ASN A 342 5.58 -27.63 -23.27
C ASN A 342 6.28 -28.55 -22.24
N SER A 343 7.62 -28.53 -22.10
CA SER A 343 8.31 -29.54 -21.28
C SER A 343 8.39 -29.28 -19.76
N ASN A 344 7.89 -28.15 -19.23
CA ASN A 344 7.98 -27.83 -17.81
C ASN A 344 6.58 -27.63 -17.19
N LEU A 345 6.05 -28.66 -16.52
CA LEU A 345 4.86 -28.54 -15.68
C LEU A 345 5.24 -27.95 -14.30
N PRO A 346 4.55 -26.91 -13.81
CA PRO A 346 4.80 -26.35 -12.48
C PRO A 346 4.33 -27.30 -11.35
N ARG A 347 4.91 -27.12 -10.15
CA ARG A 347 4.45 -27.77 -8.91
C ARG A 347 2.97 -27.48 -8.67
N GLY A 348 2.22 -28.49 -8.23
CA GLY A 348 0.77 -28.39 -8.01
C GLY A 348 -0.10 -28.84 -9.18
N ALA A 349 0.50 -29.25 -10.31
CA ALA A 349 -0.22 -29.97 -11.35
C ALA A 349 -0.84 -31.26 -10.78
N ARG A 350 -2.11 -31.52 -11.14
CA ARG A 350 -2.79 -32.78 -10.77
C ARG A 350 -2.06 -33.93 -11.45
N CYS A 351 -1.63 -34.91 -10.68
CA CYS A 351 -0.96 -36.10 -11.21
C CYS A 351 -1.93 -37.28 -11.24
N VAL A 352 -2.00 -37.96 -12.38
CA VAL A 352 -2.80 -39.18 -12.54
C VAL A 352 -1.99 -40.41 -12.08
N SER A 353 -0.66 -40.36 -12.24
CA SER A 353 0.31 -41.34 -11.74
C SER A 353 1.65 -40.67 -11.38
N SER A 354 2.53 -41.40 -10.69
CA SER A 354 3.89 -40.94 -10.34
C SER A 354 4.77 -40.62 -11.56
N GLU A 355 4.47 -41.20 -12.72
CA GLU A 355 5.19 -40.94 -13.98
C GLU A 355 4.98 -39.53 -14.52
N PHE A 356 3.90 -38.85 -14.12
CA PHE A 356 3.58 -37.47 -14.56
C PHE A 356 4.27 -36.38 -13.75
N CYS A 357 4.89 -36.75 -12.63
CA CYS A 357 5.64 -35.80 -11.83
C CYS A 357 7.06 -35.67 -12.36
N ALA A 358 7.60 -34.44 -12.39
CA ALA A 358 9.01 -34.23 -12.70
C ALA A 358 9.87 -35.10 -11.76
N GLN A 359 11.02 -35.60 -12.26
CA GLN A 359 11.93 -36.42 -11.44
C GLN A 359 12.21 -35.74 -10.09
N GLY A 360 12.17 -36.50 -8.99
CA GLY A 360 12.32 -35.96 -7.63
C GLY A 360 11.01 -35.50 -6.96
N LEU A 361 9.88 -35.57 -7.66
CA LEU A 361 8.56 -35.36 -7.09
C LEU A 361 7.77 -36.68 -7.03
N GLU A 362 6.97 -36.86 -5.99
CA GLU A 362 6.07 -38.00 -5.78
C GLU A 362 4.60 -37.57 -5.88
N CYS A 363 3.78 -38.42 -6.49
CA CYS A 363 2.35 -38.19 -6.65
C CYS A 363 1.60 -38.62 -5.38
N THR A 364 1.52 -37.72 -4.40
CA THR A 364 0.88 -37.99 -3.10
C THR A 364 -0.63 -37.67 -3.15
N PRO A 365 -1.49 -38.45 -2.47
CA PRO A 365 -2.88 -38.06 -2.24
C PRO A 365 -2.93 -36.72 -1.50
N SER A 366 -3.75 -35.78 -1.99
CA SER A 366 -4.04 -34.56 -1.27
C SER A 366 -4.66 -34.90 0.10
N PRO A 367 -4.36 -34.14 1.17
CA PRO A 367 -4.94 -34.39 2.49
C PRO A 367 -6.47 -34.47 2.39
N PRO A 368 -7.13 -35.39 3.12
CA PRO A 368 -8.56 -35.64 2.98
C PRO A 368 -9.34 -34.35 3.28
N SER A 369 -9.85 -33.72 2.22
CA SER A 369 -10.81 -32.63 2.36
C SER A 369 -12.18 -33.26 2.65
N PRO A 370 -12.91 -32.81 3.69
CA PRO A 370 -14.22 -33.35 4.04
C PRO A 370 -15.29 -33.20 2.95
N SER A 371 -14.98 -32.52 1.84
CA SER A 371 -15.89 -32.26 0.73
C SER A 371 -15.45 -32.79 -0.64
N ALA A 372 -14.35 -33.54 -0.76
CA ALA A 372 -13.86 -34.00 -2.06
C ALA A 372 -14.20 -35.47 -2.34
N SER A 373 -15.14 -35.72 -3.26
CA SER A 373 -15.58 -37.06 -3.72
C SER A 373 -14.55 -37.78 -4.62
N SER A 374 -13.49 -37.09 -5.06
CA SER A 374 -12.38 -37.70 -5.79
C SER A 374 -11.03 -37.38 -5.13
N ARG A 375 -10.18 -38.40 -4.96
CA ARG A 375 -8.83 -38.28 -4.39
C ARG A 375 -7.92 -37.55 -5.37
N SER A 376 -8.00 -36.21 -5.38
CA SER A 376 -6.99 -35.36 -6.01
C SER A 376 -5.60 -35.79 -5.52
N ARG A 377 -4.66 -36.02 -6.45
CA ARG A 377 -3.25 -36.24 -6.16
C ARG A 377 -2.44 -35.06 -6.69
N SER A 378 -1.35 -34.73 -6.01
CA SER A 378 -0.46 -33.63 -6.37
C SER A 378 1.01 -34.08 -6.34
N CYS A 379 1.84 -33.48 -7.19
CA CYS A 379 3.28 -33.74 -7.22
C CYS A 379 4.00 -32.99 -6.08
N GLN A 380 4.44 -33.71 -5.05
CA GLN A 380 5.17 -33.18 -3.90
C GLN A 380 6.65 -33.56 -3.94
N PRO A 381 7.58 -32.76 -3.38
CA PRO A 381 8.96 -33.20 -3.20
C PRO A 381 9.01 -34.49 -2.37
N ARG A 382 9.73 -35.50 -2.86
CA ARG A 382 9.91 -36.74 -2.10
C ARG A 382 10.90 -36.49 -0.97
N PHE A 383 10.46 -36.63 0.27
CA PHE A 383 11.35 -36.67 1.43
C PHE A 383 12.19 -37.94 1.39
N LEU A 384 13.45 -37.82 1.79
CA LEU A 384 14.36 -38.96 1.88
C LEU A 384 14.36 -39.47 3.32
N GLU A 385 14.19 -40.78 3.50
CA GLU A 385 14.44 -41.44 4.78
C GLU A 385 15.90 -41.84 4.85
N ALA A 386 16.56 -41.60 5.99
CA ALA A 386 17.99 -41.88 6.14
C ALA A 386 18.32 -43.37 5.89
N SER A 387 17.42 -44.28 6.28
CA SER A 387 17.58 -45.73 6.05
C SER A 387 17.66 -46.11 4.58
N ASP A 388 16.99 -45.36 3.71
CA ASP A 388 16.86 -45.67 2.29
C ASP A 388 17.86 -44.87 1.44
N ALA A 389 18.28 -43.71 1.97
CA ALA A 389 19.15 -42.78 1.29
C ALA A 389 20.65 -43.07 1.53
N CYS A 390 21.00 -43.64 2.68
CA CYS A 390 22.38 -43.81 3.12
C CYS A 390 22.94 -45.21 2.80
N LEU A 391 24.24 -45.28 2.52
CA LEU A 391 24.97 -46.56 2.43
C LEU A 391 25.26 -47.11 3.84
N GLU A 392 25.15 -48.43 4.05
CA GLU A 392 25.09 -49.13 5.36
C GLU A 392 26.39 -49.14 6.21
N GLU A 393 27.32 -48.20 6.06
CA GLU A 393 28.50 -48.14 6.94
C GLU A 393 28.18 -47.41 8.26
N ASP A 394 28.15 -48.16 9.38
CA ASP A 394 27.76 -47.69 10.72
C ASP A 394 28.42 -46.38 11.17
N SER A 395 29.69 -46.16 10.83
CA SER A 395 30.44 -44.95 11.23
C SER A 395 30.10 -43.69 10.43
N GLU A 396 29.53 -43.83 9.23
CA GLU A 396 29.20 -42.73 8.32
C GLU A 396 27.69 -42.46 8.23
N MET A 397 26.86 -43.40 8.72
CA MET A 397 25.40 -43.28 8.74
C MET A 397 24.91 -42.01 9.45
N GLN A 398 25.55 -41.57 10.52
CA GLN A 398 25.18 -40.32 11.22
C GLN A 398 25.40 -39.07 10.36
N LYS A 399 26.48 -39.01 9.57
CA LYS A 399 26.76 -37.88 8.68
C LYS A 399 25.78 -37.84 7.52
N CYS A 400 25.49 -39.00 6.96
CA CYS A 400 24.50 -39.11 5.90
C CYS A 400 23.08 -38.76 6.41
N ALA A 401 22.66 -39.27 7.58
CA ALA A 401 21.38 -38.93 8.18
C ALA A 401 21.26 -37.42 8.42
N PHE A 402 22.31 -36.77 8.92
CA PHE A 402 22.35 -35.32 9.06
C PHE A 402 22.17 -34.59 7.72
N ALA A 403 22.81 -35.07 6.65
CA ALA A 403 22.66 -34.47 5.31
C ALA A 403 21.25 -34.65 4.74
N VAL A 404 20.63 -35.81 4.99
CA VAL A 404 19.24 -36.11 4.62
C VAL A 404 18.28 -35.21 5.40
N ASP A 405 18.48 -35.04 6.70
CA ASP A 405 17.67 -34.14 7.55
C ASP A 405 17.80 -32.68 7.08
N LEU A 406 19.03 -32.22 6.81
CA LEU A 406 19.29 -30.89 6.29
C LEU A 406 18.63 -30.67 4.92
N PHE A 407 18.67 -31.67 4.05
CA PHE A 407 17.98 -31.66 2.76
C PHE A 407 16.47 -31.56 2.92
N ASN A 408 15.88 -32.44 3.75
CA ASN A 408 14.44 -32.46 4.01
C ASN A 408 13.97 -31.14 4.64
N GLU A 409 14.77 -30.56 5.54
CA GLU A 409 14.51 -29.24 6.12
C GLU A 409 14.52 -28.15 5.04
N GLY A 410 15.50 -28.20 4.13
CA GLY A 410 15.60 -27.29 2.98
C GLY A 410 14.43 -27.41 2.00
N LEU A 411 13.80 -28.58 1.86
CA LEU A 411 12.62 -28.73 1.01
C LEU A 411 11.34 -28.12 1.59
N GLN A 412 11.27 -27.91 2.92
CA GLN A 412 10.07 -27.42 3.64
C GLN A 412 10.05 -25.89 3.84
N THR A 413 10.87 -25.13 3.12
CA THR A 413 11.06 -23.69 3.39
C THR A 413 10.04 -22.80 2.69
N TRP A 414 8.74 -23.09 2.80
CA TRP A 414 7.72 -22.10 2.47
C TRP A 414 7.39 -21.25 3.71
N LEU A 415 7.53 -19.94 3.58
CA LEU A 415 7.21 -18.94 4.59
C LEU A 415 6.06 -18.06 4.11
N LEU A 416 5.13 -17.75 5.00
CA LEU A 416 4.03 -16.84 4.73
C LEU A 416 4.19 -15.56 5.55
N ILE A 417 4.40 -14.43 4.87
CA ILE A 417 4.40 -13.10 5.48
C ILE A 417 3.01 -12.50 5.32
N VAL A 418 2.38 -12.13 6.43
CA VAL A 418 1.09 -11.46 6.49
C VAL A 418 1.32 -9.99 6.84
N THR A 419 0.74 -9.09 6.05
CA THR A 419 0.90 -7.63 6.21
C THR A 419 -0.39 -6.90 5.87
N SER A 420 -0.38 -5.58 5.95
CA SER A 420 -1.51 -4.72 5.55
C SER A 420 -1.04 -3.52 4.74
N SER A 421 -1.81 -3.16 3.71
CA SER A 421 -1.62 -1.92 2.93
C SER A 421 -1.93 -0.63 3.73
N GLY A 422 -2.59 -0.74 4.88
CA GLY A 422 -2.92 0.37 5.77
C GLY A 422 -1.68 0.92 6.47
N GLY A 423 -1.12 2.01 5.95
CA GLY A 423 0.11 2.63 6.43
C GLY A 423 1.34 1.99 5.78
N GLY A 424 2.09 2.77 5.00
CA GLY A 424 3.19 2.27 4.18
C GLY A 424 4.31 1.52 4.94
N GLY A 425 4.44 1.76 6.25
CA GLY A 425 5.46 1.11 7.09
C GLY A 425 5.32 -0.41 7.15
N HIS A 426 4.12 -0.96 7.36
CA HIS A 426 3.93 -2.41 7.49
C HIS A 426 4.29 -3.16 6.20
N LEU A 427 3.84 -2.63 5.05
CA LEU A 427 4.12 -3.22 3.75
C LEU A 427 5.61 -3.14 3.38
N VAL A 428 6.28 -2.03 3.72
CA VAL A 428 7.74 -1.90 3.52
C VAL A 428 8.48 -2.88 4.41
N ALA A 429 8.07 -3.04 5.67
CA ALA A 429 8.66 -4.00 6.60
C ALA A 429 8.53 -5.44 6.08
N ALA A 430 7.33 -5.78 5.58
CA ALA A 430 7.06 -7.08 4.99
C ALA A 430 7.93 -7.36 3.77
N ARG A 431 8.16 -6.36 2.90
CA ARG A 431 9.06 -6.48 1.74
C ARG A 431 10.51 -6.64 2.15
N ASN A 432 10.97 -5.90 3.15
CA ASN A 432 12.32 -6.04 3.68
C ASN A 432 12.53 -7.44 4.26
N LEU A 433 11.59 -7.92 5.07
CA LEU A 433 11.60 -9.30 5.59
C LEU A 433 11.55 -10.32 4.45
N GLN A 434 10.70 -10.12 3.43
CA GLN A 434 10.61 -11.02 2.29
C GLN A 434 11.97 -11.15 1.60
N LYS A 435 12.65 -10.03 1.33
CA LYS A 435 13.98 -10.02 0.73
C LYS A 435 15.00 -10.75 1.61
N MET A 436 15.10 -10.40 2.89
CA MET A 436 16.04 -11.03 3.84
C MET A 436 15.81 -12.54 3.98
N LEU A 437 14.54 -12.96 4.04
CA LEU A 437 14.17 -14.37 4.18
C LEU A 437 14.40 -15.13 2.88
N LEU A 438 14.15 -14.51 1.73
CA LEU A 438 14.44 -15.11 0.43
C LEU A 438 15.94 -15.34 0.27
N GLU A 439 16.77 -14.34 0.55
CA GLU A 439 18.23 -14.47 0.53
C GLU A 439 18.72 -15.58 1.49
N ARG A 440 18.14 -15.67 2.69
CA ARG A 440 18.43 -16.74 3.64
C ARG A 440 18.03 -18.12 3.12
N VAL A 441 16.86 -18.23 2.50
CA VAL A 441 16.37 -19.49 1.94
C VAL A 441 17.19 -19.92 0.73
N GLU A 442 17.54 -18.99 -0.16
CA GLU A 442 18.41 -19.23 -1.32
C GLU A 442 19.81 -19.67 -0.88
N GLY A 443 20.44 -18.97 0.08
CA GLY A 443 21.70 -19.39 0.67
C GLY A 443 21.60 -20.76 1.39
N GLY A 444 20.43 -21.07 1.97
CA GLY A 444 20.10 -22.40 2.48
C GLY A 444 20.10 -23.46 1.38
N TYR A 445 19.51 -23.19 0.22
CA TYR A 445 19.54 -24.09 -0.93
C TYR A 445 20.96 -24.32 -1.46
N GLU A 446 21.78 -23.28 -1.52
CA GLU A 446 23.19 -23.42 -1.91
C GLU A 446 23.98 -24.28 -0.92
N THR A 447 23.72 -24.09 0.38
CA THR A 447 24.32 -24.90 1.46
C THR A 447 23.89 -26.36 1.34
N VAL A 448 22.59 -26.62 1.15
CA VAL A 448 22.06 -27.98 0.92
C VAL A 448 22.67 -28.58 -0.35
N ALA A 449 22.76 -27.82 -1.45
CA ALA A 449 23.37 -28.30 -2.69
C ALA A 449 24.87 -28.61 -2.54
N ALA A 450 25.59 -27.84 -1.73
CA ALA A 450 27.00 -28.09 -1.40
C ALA A 450 27.14 -29.35 -0.54
N GLN A 451 26.32 -29.50 0.50
CA GLN A 451 26.31 -30.67 1.36
C GLN A 451 25.91 -31.94 0.61
N LEU A 452 24.90 -31.90 -0.26
CA LEU A 452 24.56 -33.05 -1.11
C LEU A 452 25.73 -33.46 -2.01
N ARG A 453 26.49 -32.51 -2.56
CA ARG A 453 27.67 -32.80 -3.40
C ARG A 453 28.82 -33.40 -2.58
N GLU A 454 29.07 -32.85 -1.40
CA GLU A 454 30.10 -33.31 -0.47
C GLU A 454 29.79 -34.73 0.02
N GLN A 455 28.55 -34.99 0.43
CA GLN A 455 28.08 -36.27 0.97
C GLN A 455 27.64 -37.26 -0.12
N ARG A 456 27.88 -36.95 -1.41
CA ARG A 456 27.56 -37.84 -2.54
C ARG A 456 28.11 -39.26 -2.36
N PRO A 457 29.34 -39.50 -1.81
CA PRO A 457 29.84 -40.86 -1.59
C PRO A 457 29.06 -41.65 -0.53
N LEU A 458 28.32 -40.97 0.36
CA LEU A 458 27.54 -41.61 1.43
C LEU A 458 26.08 -41.88 1.05
N LEU A 459 25.60 -41.25 -0.04
CA LEU A 459 24.24 -41.40 -0.54
C LEU A 459 24.17 -42.47 -1.63
N THR A 460 23.05 -43.20 -1.69
CA THR A 460 22.78 -44.07 -2.85
C THR A 460 22.68 -43.22 -4.13
N PRO A 461 23.10 -43.73 -5.30
CA PRO A 461 22.99 -42.99 -6.56
C PRO A 461 21.56 -42.51 -6.86
N GLU A 462 20.55 -43.28 -6.46
CA GLU A 462 19.16 -42.92 -6.61
C GLU A 462 18.75 -41.79 -5.66
N ALA A 463 19.12 -41.86 -4.37
CA ALA A 463 18.82 -40.81 -3.40
C ALA A 463 19.46 -39.48 -3.80
N TYR A 464 20.73 -39.49 -4.24
CA TYR A 464 21.40 -38.28 -4.73
C TYR A 464 20.69 -37.68 -5.95
N ARG A 465 20.25 -38.51 -6.90
CA ARG A 465 19.50 -38.06 -8.09
C ARG A 465 18.16 -37.45 -7.69
N LEU A 466 17.40 -38.12 -6.81
CA LEU A 466 16.12 -37.63 -6.31
C LEU A 466 16.28 -36.32 -5.53
N ALA A 467 17.28 -36.23 -4.65
CA ALA A 467 17.58 -35.02 -3.89
C ALA A 467 17.90 -33.83 -4.79
N THR A 468 18.79 -34.04 -5.77
CA THR A 468 19.19 -32.98 -6.72
C THR A 468 18.00 -32.52 -7.56
N ALA A 469 17.16 -33.46 -8.02
CA ALA A 469 15.99 -33.13 -8.83
C ALA A 469 14.90 -32.42 -8.01
N ALA A 470 14.67 -32.85 -6.77
CA ALA A 470 13.74 -32.20 -5.84
C ALA A 470 14.20 -30.77 -5.50
N LEU A 471 15.49 -30.57 -5.19
CA LEU A 471 16.07 -29.25 -4.92
C LEU A 471 15.95 -28.33 -6.15
N SER A 472 16.30 -28.84 -7.34
CA SER A 472 16.12 -28.10 -8.60
C SER A 472 14.64 -27.74 -8.85
N ALA A 473 13.71 -28.61 -8.46
CA ALA A 473 12.28 -28.30 -8.53
C ALA A 473 11.84 -27.26 -7.49
N VAL A 474 12.48 -27.17 -6.31
CA VAL A 474 12.19 -26.12 -5.31
C VAL A 474 12.65 -24.78 -5.85
N GLN A 475 13.90 -24.73 -6.33
CA GLN A 475 14.51 -23.52 -6.86
C GLN A 475 13.76 -22.94 -8.07
N ARG A 476 13.10 -23.80 -8.86
CA ARG A 476 12.25 -23.39 -10.00
C ARG A 476 10.76 -23.25 -9.66
N GLY A 477 10.38 -23.53 -8.42
CA GLY A 477 8.99 -23.52 -7.96
C GLY A 477 8.44 -22.12 -7.68
N PRO A 478 7.23 -22.02 -7.13
CA PRO A 478 6.70 -20.76 -6.59
C PRO A 478 7.65 -20.17 -5.52
N PRO A 479 7.57 -18.86 -5.25
CA PRO A 479 8.50 -18.19 -4.35
C PRO A 479 8.48 -18.84 -2.97
N ALA A 480 9.67 -19.06 -2.40
CA ALA A 480 9.80 -19.68 -1.08
C ALA A 480 9.23 -18.79 0.04
N VAL A 481 9.04 -17.50 -0.23
CA VAL A 481 8.49 -16.52 0.71
C VAL A 481 7.34 -15.77 0.05
N GLU A 482 6.13 -16.06 0.50
CA GLU A 482 4.89 -15.46 -0.02
C GLU A 482 4.46 -14.30 0.87
N MET A 483 3.95 -13.22 0.27
CA MET A 483 3.42 -12.08 1.01
C MET A 483 1.92 -11.93 0.77
N LEU A 484 1.14 -11.93 1.84
CA LEU A 484 -0.30 -11.77 1.86
C LEU A 484 -0.67 -10.45 2.52
N ASP A 485 -1.30 -9.55 1.75
CA ASP A 485 -1.91 -8.34 2.29
C ASP A 485 -3.34 -8.62 2.76
N ILE A 486 -3.58 -8.61 4.07
CA ILE A 486 -4.92 -8.90 4.64
C ILE A 486 -5.94 -7.82 4.31
N MET A 487 -5.52 -6.56 4.11
CA MET A 487 -6.45 -5.46 3.83
C MET A 487 -6.92 -5.47 2.38
N ASP A 488 -6.10 -6.02 1.48
CA ASP A 488 -6.47 -6.23 0.08
C ASP A 488 -7.03 -7.65 -0.16
N SER A 489 -7.18 -8.46 0.90
CA SER A 489 -7.69 -9.84 0.79
C SER A 489 -9.22 -9.93 0.83
N PRO A 490 -9.82 -11.04 0.35
CA PRO A 490 -11.25 -11.32 0.54
C PRO A 490 -11.69 -11.45 2.00
N CYS A 491 -10.76 -11.42 2.95
CA CYS A 491 -11.08 -11.63 4.36
C CYS A 491 -11.59 -10.36 5.06
N THR A 492 -11.23 -9.19 4.53
CA THR A 492 -11.67 -7.87 5.00
C THR A 492 -12.73 -7.27 4.08
N SER A 493 -13.32 -8.08 3.20
CA SER A 493 -14.48 -7.69 2.42
C SER A 493 -15.77 -7.83 3.23
N LEU A 494 -16.81 -7.06 2.94
CA LEU A 494 -18.06 -7.08 3.71
C LEU A 494 -18.77 -8.46 3.70
N ASP A 495 -18.54 -9.22 2.65
CA ASP A 495 -19.30 -10.38 2.22
C ASP A 495 -18.59 -11.73 2.37
N GLY A 496 -17.30 -11.76 2.75
CA GLY A 496 -16.53 -13.02 2.71
C GLY A 496 -15.90 -13.34 1.37
N LEU A 497 -16.42 -12.75 0.28
CA LEU A 497 -16.15 -13.19 -1.09
C LEU A 497 -15.38 -12.15 -1.90
N GLY A 498 -15.24 -10.92 -1.43
CA GLY A 498 -14.44 -9.86 -2.04
C GLY A 498 -15.27 -8.69 -2.53
N TYR A 499 -16.59 -8.86 -2.71
CA TYR A 499 -17.45 -7.95 -3.50
C TYR A 499 -17.34 -6.49 -3.12
N ILE A 500 -17.12 -6.22 -1.83
CA ILE A 500 -16.93 -4.87 -1.30
C ILE A 500 -15.67 -4.92 -0.43
N SER A 501 -14.54 -4.50 -1.00
CA SER A 501 -13.25 -4.41 -0.29
C SER A 501 -13.29 -3.29 0.77
N LEU A 502 -13.85 -3.61 1.93
CA LEU A 502 -13.90 -2.70 3.06
C LEU A 502 -12.49 -2.47 3.64
N GLY A 503 -11.60 -3.47 3.55
CA GLY A 503 -10.18 -3.32 3.84
C GLY A 503 -9.49 -2.28 2.96
N GLY A 504 -9.67 -2.34 1.64
CA GLY A 504 -9.16 -1.32 0.72
C GLY A 504 -9.68 0.09 1.04
N PHE A 505 -10.98 0.22 1.33
CA PHE A 505 -11.57 1.49 1.76
C PHE A 505 -10.97 2.03 3.07
N MET A 506 -10.69 1.15 4.04
CA MET A 506 -10.03 1.53 5.29
C MET A 506 -8.59 1.99 5.05
N SER A 507 -7.84 1.30 4.19
CA SER A 507 -6.48 1.70 3.78
C SER A 507 -6.47 3.05 3.06
N GLU A 508 -7.44 3.30 2.16
CA GLU A 508 -7.60 4.59 1.49
C GLU A 508 -7.97 5.71 2.47
N SER A 509 -8.90 5.44 3.39
CA SER A 509 -9.30 6.39 4.44
C SER A 509 -8.12 6.76 5.33
N TRP A 510 -7.31 5.78 5.71
CA TRP A 510 -6.05 6.00 6.44
C TRP A 510 -5.10 6.91 5.67
N ASN A 511 -4.83 6.56 4.40
CA ASN A 511 -3.91 7.32 3.55
C ASN A 511 -4.38 8.77 3.33
N LYS A 512 -5.70 8.98 3.20
CA LYS A 512 -6.31 10.31 3.06
C LYS A 512 -6.14 11.16 4.32
N LEU A 513 -6.34 10.57 5.49
CA LEU A 513 -6.16 11.30 6.76
C LEU A 513 -4.68 11.59 7.03
N GLN A 514 -3.79 10.69 6.63
CA GLN A 514 -2.35 10.90 6.71
C GLN A 514 -1.91 12.05 5.80
N SER A 515 -2.35 12.07 4.54
CA SER A 515 -2.00 13.15 3.58
C SER A 515 -2.57 14.51 3.95
N SER A 516 -3.68 14.55 4.69
CA SER A 516 -4.28 15.79 5.19
C SER A 516 -3.72 16.25 6.54
N GLY A 517 -2.83 15.48 7.18
CA GLY A 517 -2.36 15.77 8.54
C GLY A 517 -3.46 15.68 9.60
N ASP A 518 -4.56 14.95 9.36
CA ASP A 518 -5.68 14.86 10.31
C ASP A 518 -5.39 13.83 11.41
N ILE A 519 -4.63 14.29 12.43
CA ILE A 519 -4.24 13.49 13.60
C ILE A 519 -5.48 12.99 14.38
N SER A 520 -6.56 13.76 14.43
CA SER A 520 -7.78 13.39 15.14
C SER A 520 -8.52 12.25 14.41
N GLY A 521 -8.61 12.34 13.09
CA GLY A 521 -9.14 11.28 12.24
C GLY A 521 -8.34 9.98 12.35
N LEU A 522 -7.01 10.07 12.35
CA LEU A 522 -6.14 8.90 12.52
C LEU A 522 -6.33 8.23 13.88
N ARG A 523 -6.39 9.02 14.98
CA ARG A 523 -6.71 8.52 16.32
C ARG A 523 -8.07 7.81 16.35
N ARG A 524 -9.06 8.39 15.68
CA ARG A 524 -10.39 7.77 15.56
C ARG A 524 -10.32 6.44 14.81
N LEU A 525 -9.61 6.34 13.70
CA LEU A 525 -9.46 5.07 12.98
C LEU A 525 -8.78 4.00 13.83
N VAL A 526 -7.71 4.34 14.55
CA VAL A 526 -7.05 3.38 15.47
C VAL A 526 -7.98 2.93 16.58
N SER A 527 -8.81 3.83 17.14
CA SER A 527 -9.79 3.46 18.16
C SER A 527 -10.86 2.45 17.65
N LEU A 528 -11.02 2.32 16.33
CA LEU A 528 -11.91 1.35 15.71
C LEU A 528 -11.25 -0.02 15.48
N GLN A 529 -9.96 -0.18 15.76
CA GLN A 529 -9.24 -1.44 15.58
C GLN A 529 -9.90 -2.63 16.32
N PRO A 530 -10.38 -2.53 17.57
CA PRO A 530 -11.11 -3.63 18.22
C PRO A 530 -12.38 -4.04 17.46
N TRP A 531 -13.02 -3.11 16.75
CA TRP A 531 -14.18 -3.40 15.91
C TRP A 531 -13.82 -4.19 14.66
N THR A 532 -12.65 -3.94 14.06
CA THR A 532 -12.20 -4.71 12.89
C THR A 532 -12.07 -6.20 13.20
N GLN A 533 -11.54 -6.55 14.38
CA GLN A 533 -11.46 -7.95 14.84
C GLN A 533 -12.84 -8.55 15.06
N ARG A 534 -13.82 -7.78 15.56
CA ARG A 534 -15.20 -8.27 15.72
C ARG A 534 -15.90 -8.47 14.38
N LEU A 535 -15.68 -7.54 13.44
CA LEU A 535 -16.33 -7.53 12.14
C LEU A 535 -15.77 -8.61 11.22
N PHE A 536 -14.44 -8.64 11.06
CA PHE A 536 -13.77 -9.50 10.08
C PHE A 536 -13.17 -10.77 10.70
N GLY A 537 -13.04 -10.85 12.02
CA GLY A 537 -12.18 -11.89 12.63
C GLY A 537 -12.58 -13.32 12.29
N ARG A 538 -13.88 -13.62 12.24
CA ARG A 538 -14.37 -14.96 11.86
C ARG A 538 -14.07 -15.28 10.40
N GLN A 539 -14.21 -14.31 9.52
CA GLN A 539 -13.97 -14.44 8.08
C GLN A 539 -12.48 -14.55 7.79
N CYS A 540 -11.66 -13.69 8.40
CA CYS A 540 -10.21 -13.72 8.31
C CYS A 540 -9.62 -15.00 8.89
N ARG A 541 -10.13 -15.52 10.02
CA ARG A 541 -9.70 -16.82 10.51
C ARG A 541 -9.89 -17.93 9.48
N LYS A 542 -11.09 -18.04 8.88
CA LYS A 542 -11.37 -19.05 7.84
C LYS A 542 -10.52 -18.86 6.61
N PHE A 543 -10.30 -17.61 6.21
CA PHE A 543 -9.48 -17.27 5.07
C PHE A 543 -8.02 -17.66 5.30
N ILE A 544 -7.43 -17.26 6.43
CA ILE A 544 -6.07 -17.61 6.83
C ILE A 544 -5.94 -19.13 6.96
N GLN A 545 -6.88 -19.81 7.61
CA GLN A 545 -6.89 -21.27 7.68
C GLN A 545 -6.83 -21.89 6.27
N SER A 546 -7.64 -21.39 5.33
CA SER A 546 -7.63 -21.87 3.95
C SER A 546 -6.33 -21.56 3.19
N VAL A 547 -5.63 -20.48 3.56
CA VAL A 547 -4.31 -20.13 3.00
C VAL A 547 -3.23 -21.05 3.58
N VAL A 548 -3.23 -21.26 4.90
CA VAL A 548 -2.29 -22.10 5.63
C VAL A 548 -2.48 -23.57 5.27
N GLU A 549 -3.70 -24.04 5.05
CA GLU A 549 -4.00 -25.37 4.47
C GLU A 549 -3.60 -25.48 2.99
N ALA A 550 -3.00 -24.43 2.42
CA ALA A 550 -2.49 -24.38 1.06
C ALA A 550 -3.56 -24.51 -0.05
N LYS A 551 -4.85 -24.54 0.34
CA LYS A 551 -6.00 -24.67 -0.57
C LYS A 551 -6.17 -23.50 -1.54
N LYS A 552 -5.67 -22.30 -1.19
CA LYS A 552 -5.88 -21.07 -1.99
C LYS A 552 -4.70 -20.62 -2.83
N LEU A 553 -3.49 -20.93 -2.40
CA LEU A 553 -2.27 -20.39 -3.02
C LEU A 553 -1.54 -21.43 -3.87
N GLY A 554 -2.11 -22.63 -4.04
CA GLY A 554 -1.50 -23.69 -4.84
C GLY A 554 -0.25 -24.31 -4.22
N TYR A 555 0.10 -23.94 -2.99
CA TYR A 555 1.09 -24.67 -2.21
C TYR A 555 0.52 -26.04 -1.81
N LEU A 556 1.40 -27.02 -1.57
CA LEU A 556 0.98 -28.40 -1.24
C LEU A 556 1.16 -28.73 0.23
N VAL A 557 2.11 -28.05 0.86
CA VAL A 557 2.37 -28.14 2.29
C VAL A 557 2.03 -26.81 2.94
N PRO A 558 1.56 -26.82 4.20
CA PRO A 558 1.35 -25.60 4.96
C PRO A 558 2.67 -24.84 5.17
N PRO A 559 2.64 -23.53 5.42
CA PRO A 559 3.85 -22.76 5.63
C PRO A 559 4.53 -23.23 6.92
N LYS A 560 5.87 -23.31 6.89
CA LYS A 560 6.68 -23.71 8.05
C LYS A 560 6.52 -22.70 9.20
N ARG A 561 6.48 -21.42 8.85
CA ARG A 561 6.25 -20.31 9.77
C ARG A 561 5.35 -19.26 9.14
N ILE A 562 4.60 -18.58 10.00
CA ILE A 562 3.78 -17.44 9.64
C ILE A 562 4.41 -16.22 10.31
N ILE A 563 4.70 -15.22 9.51
CA ILE A 563 5.32 -13.98 9.95
C ILE A 563 4.29 -12.88 9.79
N SER A 564 4.06 -12.05 10.79
CA SER A 564 3.18 -10.89 10.66
C SER A 564 3.96 -9.61 10.90
N THR A 565 3.69 -8.58 10.10
CA THR A 565 4.20 -7.22 10.33
C THR A 565 3.12 -6.27 10.82
N GLN A 566 1.89 -6.76 11.03
CA GLN A 566 0.74 -5.96 11.38
C GLN A 566 -0.01 -6.60 12.58
N PRO A 567 -0.25 -5.86 13.68
CA PRO A 567 -1.05 -6.33 14.82
C PRO A 567 -2.56 -6.46 14.53
N LEU A 568 -3.07 -5.79 13.50
CA LEU A 568 -4.46 -5.95 13.04
C LEU A 568 -4.78 -7.42 12.75
N LEU A 569 -5.88 -7.91 13.30
CA LEU A 569 -6.36 -9.28 13.12
C LEU A 569 -5.42 -10.40 13.62
N VAL A 570 -4.44 -10.08 14.48
CA VAL A 570 -3.49 -11.06 15.04
C VAL A 570 -4.16 -12.28 15.69
N ARG A 571 -5.29 -12.08 16.37
CA ARG A 571 -6.10 -13.20 16.92
C ARG A 571 -6.61 -14.12 15.82
N SER A 572 -7.11 -13.55 14.73
CA SER A 572 -7.62 -14.32 13.58
C SER A 572 -6.50 -15.08 12.89
N LEU A 573 -5.30 -14.50 12.87
CA LEU A 573 -4.09 -15.12 12.35
C LEU A 573 -3.65 -16.31 13.20
N LEU A 574 -3.59 -16.16 14.53
CA LEU A 574 -3.26 -17.23 15.48
C LEU A 574 -4.30 -18.36 15.45
N GLU A 575 -5.59 -18.03 15.47
CA GLU A 575 -6.65 -19.05 15.37
C GLU A 575 -6.64 -19.74 13.97
N GLY A 576 -6.20 -19.04 12.93
CA GLY A 576 -6.08 -19.56 11.56
C GLY A 576 -4.77 -20.30 11.26
N SER A 577 -3.75 -20.18 12.11
CA SER A 577 -2.43 -20.82 11.91
C SER A 577 -2.45 -22.33 12.19
N MET A 578 -3.53 -22.81 12.81
CA MET A 578 -3.74 -24.22 13.22
C MET A 578 -2.62 -24.74 14.13
N GLY A 579 -2.30 -23.99 15.20
CA GLY A 579 -1.28 -24.38 16.17
C GLY A 579 0.14 -24.02 15.76
N ARG A 580 0.35 -23.41 14.59
CA ARG A 580 1.66 -22.94 14.15
C ARG A 580 1.99 -21.63 14.85
N GLY A 581 3.24 -21.51 15.28
CA GLY A 581 3.77 -20.27 15.80
C GLY A 581 3.64 -19.12 14.79
N VAL A 582 3.34 -17.93 15.29
CA VAL A 582 3.30 -16.68 14.52
C VAL A 582 4.43 -15.79 15.03
N ASP A 583 5.37 -15.45 14.15
CA ASP A 583 6.43 -14.47 14.41
C ASP A 583 5.88 -13.07 14.08
N LEU A 584 5.48 -12.31 15.09
CA LEU A 584 4.94 -10.95 14.95
C LEU A 584 6.07 -9.92 15.11
N TYR A 585 6.42 -9.23 14.03
CA TYR A 585 7.42 -8.16 14.00
C TYR A 585 6.77 -6.80 14.26
N MET A 586 7.26 -6.11 15.30
CA MET A 586 6.93 -4.70 15.52
C MET A 586 7.56 -3.85 14.42
N THR A 587 6.73 -2.96 13.87
CA THR A 587 7.15 -1.95 12.88
C THR A 587 7.19 -0.55 13.47
N ASP A 588 6.98 -0.44 14.79
CA ASP A 588 7.06 0.77 15.61
C ASP A 588 7.98 0.51 16.81
N LEU A 589 8.49 1.58 17.43
CA LEU A 589 9.33 1.44 18.61
C LEU A 589 8.48 0.99 19.81
N PRO A 590 9.01 0.10 20.65
CA PRO A 590 8.25 -0.48 21.76
C PRO A 590 8.10 0.53 22.90
N THR A 591 7.10 1.39 22.76
CA THR A 591 6.74 2.47 23.68
C THR A 591 5.31 2.28 24.15
N GLU A 592 4.96 2.77 25.34
CA GLU A 592 3.60 2.64 25.88
C GLU A 592 2.55 3.30 24.96
N GLU A 593 2.97 4.28 24.16
CA GLU A 593 2.11 4.98 23.20
C GLU A 593 1.88 4.23 21.88
N ALA A 594 2.52 3.07 21.67
CA ALA A 594 2.24 2.15 20.56
C ALA A 594 0.92 1.38 20.75
N VAL A 595 -0.15 2.13 21.05
CA VAL A 595 -1.46 1.62 21.47
C VAL A 595 -2.18 0.82 20.37
N HIS A 596 -1.92 1.10 19.10
CA HIS A 596 -2.44 0.31 17.97
C HIS A 596 -1.80 -1.08 17.90
N PHE A 597 -0.62 -1.23 18.49
CA PHE A 597 0.08 -2.50 18.57
C PHE A 597 -0.29 -3.24 19.85
N PHE A 598 0.00 -2.67 21.01
CA PHE A 598 -0.24 -3.33 22.29
C PHE A 598 -1.73 -3.50 22.60
N GLY A 599 -2.59 -2.54 22.23
CA GLY A 599 -4.03 -2.66 22.44
C GLY A 599 -4.68 -3.80 21.65
N ALA A 600 -4.09 -4.19 20.50
CA ALA A 600 -4.54 -5.39 19.78
C ALA A 600 -4.16 -6.67 20.55
N LEU A 601 -2.97 -6.69 21.16
CA LEU A 601 -2.47 -7.82 21.94
C LEU A 601 -3.22 -7.97 23.28
N ASP A 602 -3.51 -6.86 23.96
CA ASP A 602 -4.25 -6.83 25.23
C ASP A 602 -5.66 -7.43 25.10
N SER A 603 -6.24 -7.37 23.90
CA SER A 603 -7.57 -7.93 23.61
C SER A 603 -7.57 -9.46 23.44
N MET A 604 -6.39 -10.10 23.41
CA MET A 604 -6.26 -11.54 23.24
C MET A 604 -6.46 -12.29 24.57
N PRO A 605 -7.04 -13.50 24.52
CA PRO A 605 -7.02 -14.39 25.68
C PRO A 605 -5.58 -14.67 26.10
N LYS A 606 -5.28 -14.54 27.40
CA LYS A 606 -3.91 -14.71 27.94
C LYS A 606 -3.44 -16.18 28.00
N ASP A 607 -4.31 -17.14 27.69
CA ASP A 607 -4.02 -18.58 27.73
C ASP A 607 -3.38 -19.06 26.40
N ASP A 608 -3.64 -20.30 25.95
CA ASP A 608 -3.01 -21.09 24.86
C ASP A 608 -2.57 -20.34 23.58
N VAL A 609 -3.13 -19.16 23.31
CA VAL A 609 -2.79 -18.30 22.18
C VAL A 609 -1.46 -17.57 22.38
N SER A 610 -1.08 -17.27 23.63
CA SER A 610 0.16 -16.55 23.96
C SER A 610 1.43 -17.39 23.74
N ASP A 611 1.33 -18.72 23.88
CA ASP A 611 2.45 -19.65 23.68
C ASP A 611 2.78 -19.86 22.19
N GLN A 612 1.88 -19.46 21.29
CA GLN A 612 2.08 -19.54 19.84
C GLN A 612 2.56 -18.22 19.23
N LEU A 613 2.64 -17.15 20.00
CA LEU A 613 3.02 -15.83 19.49
C LEU A 613 4.44 -15.46 19.91
N PHE A 614 5.30 -15.21 18.93
CA PHE A 614 6.68 -14.75 19.11
C PHE A 614 6.75 -13.27 18.73
N LEU A 615 6.93 -12.38 19.70
CA LEU A 615 7.00 -10.94 19.45
C LEU A 615 8.44 -10.52 19.18
N HIS A 616 8.74 -10.13 17.95
CA HIS A 616 10.03 -9.59 17.51
C HIS A 616 10.00 -8.06 17.59
N THR A 617 10.90 -7.47 18.38
CA THR A 617 10.96 -6.02 18.57
C THR A 617 12.31 -5.57 19.11
N LEU A 618 12.57 -4.26 19.14
CA LEU A 618 13.75 -3.69 19.78
C LEU A 618 13.65 -3.74 21.31
N ALA A 619 14.73 -3.42 22.01
CA ALA A 619 14.66 -3.19 23.45
C ALA A 619 13.86 -1.90 23.75
N PRO A 620 12.95 -1.90 24.74
CA PRO A 620 12.31 -0.68 25.21
C PRO A 620 13.33 0.21 25.92
N MET A 621 12.99 1.49 26.11
CA MET A 621 13.88 2.45 26.78
C MET A 621 14.29 1.98 28.17
N HIS A 622 13.37 1.34 28.89
CA HIS A 622 13.56 0.87 30.27
C HIS A 622 12.96 -0.53 30.47
N GLY A 623 13.50 -1.30 31.43
CA GLY A 623 12.95 -2.58 31.88
C GLY A 623 13.17 -3.79 30.96
N GLY A 624 13.71 -3.61 29.74
CA GLY A 624 14.11 -4.71 28.86
C GLY A 624 12.96 -5.65 28.48
N LYS A 625 13.22 -6.95 28.45
CA LYS A 625 12.23 -7.97 28.06
C LYS A 625 11.03 -8.04 29.00
N GLU A 626 11.22 -7.82 30.31
CA GLU A 626 10.13 -7.87 31.30
C GLU A 626 9.12 -6.75 31.07
N ALA A 627 9.58 -5.54 30.76
CA ALA A 627 8.68 -4.43 30.40
C ALA A 627 7.83 -4.76 29.17
N LEU A 628 8.42 -5.38 28.13
CA LEU A 628 7.67 -5.82 26.94
C LEU A 628 6.64 -6.90 27.28
N GLN A 629 6.98 -7.87 28.13
CA GLN A 629 6.05 -8.91 28.58
C GLN A 629 4.88 -8.29 29.35
N ASN A 630 5.14 -7.30 30.20
CA ASN A 630 4.11 -6.59 30.96
C ASN A 630 3.21 -5.74 30.06
N MET A 631 3.77 -5.05 29.05
CA MET A 631 3.00 -4.22 28.10
C MET A 631 2.20 -5.04 27.09
N SER A 632 2.69 -6.20 26.67
CA SER A 632 2.07 -6.99 25.58
C SER A 632 1.28 -8.20 26.06
N GLY A 633 1.55 -8.69 27.26
CA GLY A 633 1.08 -10.00 27.73
C GLY A 633 1.70 -11.21 27.01
N VAL A 634 2.65 -11.00 26.08
CA VAL A 634 3.27 -12.07 25.29
C VAL A 634 4.47 -12.65 26.02
N ARG A 635 4.52 -13.99 26.14
CA ARG A 635 5.61 -14.69 26.86
C ARG A 635 6.90 -14.72 26.04
N HIS A 636 6.80 -15.02 24.75
CA HIS A 636 7.95 -15.20 23.86
C HIS A 636 8.35 -13.89 23.19
N ILE A 637 9.19 -13.11 23.86
CA ILE A 637 9.80 -11.89 23.31
C ILE A 637 11.17 -12.19 22.71
N MET A 638 11.37 -11.78 21.46
CA MET A 638 12.64 -11.80 20.72
C MET A 638 13.14 -10.37 20.56
N LEU A 639 14.26 -10.05 21.21
CA LEU A 639 14.89 -8.73 21.09
C LEU A 639 15.77 -8.71 19.84
N GLU A 640 15.29 -8.01 18.83
CA GLU A 640 16.01 -7.76 17.59
C GLU A 640 17.00 -6.60 17.77
N LYS A 641 18.10 -6.66 17.02
CA LYS A 641 19.07 -5.57 16.97
C LYS A 641 18.53 -4.37 16.18
N PHE A 642 17.78 -4.64 15.12
CA PHE A 642 17.19 -3.64 14.23
C PHE A 642 15.75 -4.05 13.90
N MET A 643 14.91 -3.05 13.61
CA MET A 643 13.60 -3.30 12.99
C MET A 643 13.79 -3.91 11.59
N PRO A 644 12.73 -4.45 10.95
CA PRO A 644 12.79 -4.98 9.58
C PRO A 644 13.00 -3.88 8.52
N ILE A 645 14.17 -3.26 8.54
CA ILE A 645 14.65 -2.24 7.61
C ILE A 645 15.60 -2.87 6.58
N GLU A 646 15.94 -2.13 5.53
CA GLU A 646 16.90 -2.61 4.53
C GLU A 646 18.33 -2.69 5.11
N ASP A 647 19.05 -3.77 4.78
CA ASP A 647 20.43 -4.01 5.20
C ASP A 647 21.41 -2.87 4.88
N SER A 648 21.12 -2.08 3.84
CA SER A 648 21.90 -0.91 3.43
C SER A 648 22.05 0.14 4.55
N PHE A 649 21.04 0.25 5.44
CA PHE A 649 21.09 1.13 6.62
C PHE A 649 22.02 0.63 7.72
N ILE A 650 22.25 -0.69 7.78
CA ILE A 650 22.98 -1.36 8.85
C ILE A 650 24.45 -1.55 8.47
N GLN A 651 24.70 -1.95 7.22
CA GLN A 651 26.03 -2.34 6.76
C GLN A 651 26.93 -1.10 6.55
N PRO A 652 28.19 -1.12 7.04
CA PRO A 652 29.17 -0.10 6.70
C PRO A 652 29.35 0.00 5.18
N GLY A 653 29.21 1.21 4.61
CA GLY A 653 29.27 1.43 3.16
C GLY A 653 28.01 1.06 2.39
N GLY A 654 26.94 0.56 3.03
CA GLY A 654 25.68 0.21 2.37
C GLY A 654 24.90 1.41 1.83
N LEU A 655 25.02 2.57 2.48
CA LEU A 655 24.50 3.87 2.02
C LEU A 655 25.62 4.92 2.18
N PRO A 656 25.64 5.99 1.37
CA PRO A 656 26.54 7.12 1.61
C PRO A 656 26.37 7.65 3.04
N SER A 657 27.44 8.23 3.60
CA SER A 657 27.43 8.86 4.94
C SER A 657 27.42 10.39 4.84
N PRO A 658 27.07 11.12 5.91
CA PRO A 658 27.24 12.58 5.96
C PRO A 658 28.66 13.00 5.61
N GLY A 659 28.81 14.03 4.76
CA GLY A 659 30.09 14.52 4.27
C GLY A 659 30.78 13.63 3.21
N GLN A 660 30.15 12.56 2.72
CA GLN A 660 30.68 11.75 1.62
C GLN A 660 30.25 12.31 0.26
N ALA A 661 31.19 12.47 -0.67
CA ALA A 661 30.83 12.82 -2.05
C ALA A 661 30.06 11.65 -2.72
N VAL A 662 28.92 11.95 -3.35
CA VAL A 662 28.06 10.94 -3.97
C VAL A 662 27.25 11.55 -5.13
N ALA A 663 27.05 10.77 -6.20
CA ALA A 663 26.16 11.14 -7.29
C ALA A 663 24.82 10.40 -7.15
N ILE A 664 23.75 11.13 -6.85
CA ILE A 664 22.41 10.55 -6.63
C ILE A 664 21.59 10.73 -7.89
N ARG A 665 21.17 9.62 -8.51
CA ARG A 665 20.31 9.67 -9.70
C ARG A 665 18.85 9.78 -9.27
N LEU A 666 18.22 10.90 -9.60
CA LEU A 666 16.79 11.08 -9.42
C LEU A 666 16.06 10.63 -10.68
N LYS A 667 14.92 9.96 -10.55
CA LYS A 667 14.08 9.55 -11.69
C LYS A 667 12.86 10.45 -11.77
N ALA A 668 12.86 11.38 -12.72
CA ALA A 668 11.67 12.18 -13.04
C ALA A 668 10.45 11.26 -13.21
N GLN A 669 9.44 11.42 -12.35
CA GLN A 669 8.16 10.69 -12.46
C GLN A 669 7.08 11.55 -13.12
N ILE A 670 7.34 12.85 -13.29
CA ILE A 670 6.46 13.80 -13.96
C ILE A 670 7.25 14.80 -14.80
N PRO A 671 6.64 15.36 -15.87
CA PRO A 671 7.30 16.37 -16.68
C PRO A 671 7.73 17.63 -15.91
N LEU A 672 7.03 17.98 -14.83
CA LEU A 672 7.45 19.09 -13.97
C LEU A 672 8.76 18.78 -13.21
N GLU A 673 8.99 17.51 -12.86
CA GLU A 673 10.26 17.07 -12.28
C GLU A 673 11.36 17.01 -13.34
N GLU A 674 11.02 16.64 -14.58
CA GLU A 674 11.93 16.70 -15.73
C GLU A 674 12.32 18.14 -16.07
N GLU A 675 11.36 19.08 -16.15
CA GLU A 675 11.64 20.52 -16.31
C GLU A 675 12.57 21.00 -15.18
N PHE A 676 12.32 20.57 -13.95
CA PHE A 676 13.15 20.91 -12.80
C PHE A 676 14.57 20.32 -12.91
N LEU A 677 14.73 19.06 -13.34
CA LEU A 677 16.01 18.36 -13.43
C LEU A 677 16.81 18.67 -14.71
N GLU A 678 16.16 19.08 -15.79
CA GLU A 678 16.80 19.38 -17.08
C GLU A 678 17.09 20.86 -17.26
N THR A 679 16.17 21.72 -16.84
CA THR A 679 16.28 23.18 -17.03
C THR A 679 16.59 23.94 -15.74
N GLY A 680 16.49 23.26 -14.59
CA GLY A 680 16.74 23.86 -13.28
C GLY A 680 18.23 23.88 -12.88
N PRO A 681 18.53 24.35 -11.67
CA PRO A 681 19.90 24.52 -11.17
C PRO A 681 20.61 23.21 -10.79
N VAL A 682 20.00 22.06 -11.09
CA VAL A 682 20.40 20.74 -10.60
C VAL A 682 20.63 19.82 -11.79
N THR A 683 21.75 19.08 -11.79
CA THR A 683 22.03 18.05 -12.79
C THR A 683 21.39 16.72 -12.39
N ASN A 684 21.17 15.82 -13.34
CA ASN A 684 20.81 14.43 -13.07
C ASN A 684 21.85 13.48 -13.70
N PRO A 685 22.68 12.77 -12.90
CA PRO A 685 22.63 12.66 -11.44
C PRO A 685 22.97 13.96 -10.70
N VAL A 686 22.40 14.12 -9.51
CA VAL A 686 22.74 15.20 -8.59
C VAL A 686 24.08 14.86 -7.95
N VAL A 687 25.12 15.59 -8.31
CA VAL A 687 26.46 15.42 -7.73
C VAL A 687 26.51 16.22 -6.43
N LEU A 688 26.63 15.52 -5.30
CA LEU A 688 26.80 16.09 -3.97
C LEU A 688 28.26 15.93 -3.57
N GLU A 689 28.94 17.04 -3.34
CA GLU A 689 30.32 17.05 -2.87
C GLU A 689 30.40 16.74 -1.37
N ALA A 690 31.61 16.47 -0.88
CA ALA A 690 31.83 16.20 0.54
C ALA A 690 31.47 17.40 1.44
N ASP A 691 31.75 18.62 0.97
CA ASP A 691 31.52 19.86 1.74
C ASP A 691 30.09 20.41 1.63
N ASP A 692 29.25 19.77 0.80
CA ASP A 692 27.85 20.15 0.65
C ASP A 692 27.05 19.73 1.90
N GLU A 693 26.21 20.63 2.37
CA GLU A 693 25.25 20.34 3.45
C GLU A 693 23.94 19.84 2.82
N VAL A 694 23.52 18.65 3.22
CA VAL A 694 22.33 17.99 2.68
C VAL A 694 21.27 17.93 3.77
N VAL A 695 20.14 18.59 3.53
CA VAL A 695 18.94 18.54 4.34
C VAL A 695 17.90 17.70 3.60
N LEU A 696 17.37 16.66 4.23
CA LEU A 696 16.29 15.84 3.68
C LEU A 696 15.01 16.08 4.47
N VAL A 697 13.93 16.49 3.78
CA VAL A 697 12.58 16.59 4.33
C VAL A 697 11.73 15.42 3.81
N MET A 698 11.39 14.49 4.71
CA MET A 698 10.65 13.27 4.39
C MET A 698 9.54 13.01 5.42
N LEU A 699 8.33 13.52 5.14
CA LEU A 699 7.20 13.47 6.07
C LEU A 699 6.33 12.20 5.91
N GLY A 700 6.93 11.09 5.50
CA GLY A 700 6.25 9.81 5.24
C GLY A 700 5.82 9.62 3.78
N SER A 701 5.11 8.52 3.49
CA SER A 701 4.66 8.18 2.13
C SER A 701 3.53 9.08 1.62
N GLN A 702 2.82 9.75 2.53
CA GLN A 702 1.75 10.69 2.27
C GLN A 702 2.04 12.01 3.03
N PRO A 703 3.02 12.81 2.55
CA PRO A 703 3.45 14.01 3.25
C PRO A 703 2.36 15.10 3.23
N THR A 704 2.22 15.85 4.32
CA THR A 704 1.29 16.98 4.37
C THR A 704 1.73 18.07 3.40
N VAL A 705 0.87 18.39 2.42
CA VAL A 705 1.19 19.36 1.34
C VAL A 705 1.57 20.73 1.89
N ASP A 706 0.81 21.24 2.87
CA ASP A 706 1.08 22.53 3.52
C ASP A 706 2.43 22.56 4.24
N ALA A 707 2.72 21.52 5.04
CA ALA A 707 4.00 21.41 5.75
C ALA A 707 5.19 21.36 4.78
N MET A 708 5.08 20.61 3.68
CA MET A 708 6.12 20.53 2.66
C MET A 708 6.41 21.89 2.00
N LEU A 709 5.36 22.64 1.64
CA LEU A 709 5.51 23.98 1.06
C LEU A 709 6.14 24.95 2.07
N LYS A 710 5.70 24.91 3.33
CA LYS A 710 6.28 25.74 4.40
C LYS A 710 7.74 25.41 4.64
N TYR A 711 8.13 24.14 4.69
CA TYR A 711 9.54 23.76 4.80
C TYR A 711 10.37 24.29 3.62
N ALA A 712 9.83 24.26 2.40
CA ALA A 712 10.50 24.84 1.24
C ALA A 712 10.70 26.37 1.40
N VAL A 713 9.67 27.09 1.84
CA VAL A 713 9.72 28.54 2.09
C VAL A 713 10.72 28.89 3.20
N GLU A 714 10.67 28.18 4.33
CA GLU A 714 11.55 28.43 5.47
C GLU A 714 13.01 28.06 5.16
N SER A 715 13.23 27.05 4.32
CA SER A 715 14.57 26.69 3.85
C SER A 715 15.24 27.79 3.04
N LEU A 716 14.48 28.57 2.26
CA LEU A 716 14.99 29.72 1.51
C LEU A 716 15.35 30.92 2.41
N LYS A 717 14.87 30.95 3.66
CA LYS A 717 15.24 31.98 4.65
C LYS A 717 16.55 31.67 5.38
N LEU A 718 17.11 30.47 5.19
CA LEU A 718 18.38 30.12 5.79
C LEU A 718 19.47 31.05 5.25
N PRO A 719 20.27 31.71 6.12
CA PRO A 719 21.33 32.58 5.66
C PRO A 719 22.31 31.78 4.81
N ASP A 720 22.80 32.42 3.75
CA ASP A 720 23.97 31.92 3.02
C ASP A 720 25.10 31.70 4.03
N LYS A 721 25.83 30.59 3.85
CA LYS A 721 27.02 30.36 4.64
C LYS A 721 27.97 31.53 4.37
N ALA A 722 28.31 32.29 5.43
CA ALA A 722 29.21 33.45 5.33
C ALA A 722 30.60 33.09 4.79
N ASP A 723 30.96 31.80 4.80
CA ASP A 723 32.21 31.27 4.29
C ASP A 723 32.05 30.86 2.81
N PRO A 724 32.68 31.58 1.87
CA PRO A 724 32.63 31.25 0.44
C PRO A 724 33.27 29.91 0.10
N ASN A 725 34.07 29.32 1.00
CA ASN A 725 34.71 28.02 0.81
C ASN A 725 33.79 26.84 1.19
N LYS A 726 32.66 27.06 1.87
CA LYS A 726 31.75 25.96 2.20
C LYS A 726 30.92 25.54 0.99
N GLY A 727 30.67 24.24 0.86
CA GLY A 727 29.80 23.68 -0.18
C GLY A 727 28.40 24.27 -0.17
N LYS A 728 27.64 23.93 -1.21
CA LYS A 728 26.23 24.29 -1.37
C LYS A 728 25.37 23.65 -0.27
N ARG A 729 24.15 24.13 -0.12
CA ARG A 729 23.13 23.53 0.74
C ARG A 729 22.03 22.96 -0.15
N TYR A 730 21.89 21.64 -0.16
CA TYR A 730 20.80 20.97 -0.86
C TYR A 730 19.68 20.66 0.11
N VAL A 731 18.45 21.02 -0.24
CA VAL A 731 17.25 20.71 0.53
C VAL A 731 16.34 19.83 -0.31
N PHE A 732 16.43 18.52 -0.09
CA PHE A 732 15.62 17.53 -0.78
C PHE A 732 14.24 17.41 -0.12
N LEU A 733 13.18 17.49 -0.93
CA LEU A 733 11.80 17.50 -0.47
C LEU A 733 11.05 16.30 -1.08
N ALA A 734 10.69 15.31 -0.26
CA ALA A 734 9.97 14.12 -0.72
C ALA A 734 8.46 14.40 -0.83
N CYS A 735 7.99 14.90 -1.98
CA CYS A 735 6.67 15.56 -2.13
C CYS A 735 5.49 14.63 -2.49
N GLY A 736 5.54 13.34 -2.16
CA GLY A 736 4.42 12.41 -2.40
C GLY A 736 4.25 11.98 -3.86
N ARG A 737 3.11 11.34 -4.20
CA ARG A 737 2.84 10.82 -5.56
C ARG A 737 2.20 11.89 -6.45
N PRO A 738 2.82 12.27 -7.57
CA PRO A 738 2.39 13.44 -8.33
C PRO A 738 1.08 13.22 -9.12
N GLY A 739 0.63 11.97 -9.27
CA GLY A 739 -0.67 11.63 -9.86
C GLY A 739 -1.89 12.12 -9.05
N THR A 740 -1.69 12.54 -7.78
CA THR A 740 -2.78 13.18 -7.03
C THR A 740 -2.79 14.70 -7.28
N ALA A 741 -3.98 15.29 -7.40
CA ALA A 741 -4.12 16.71 -7.71
C ALA A 741 -3.41 17.63 -6.69
N ALA A 742 -3.44 17.28 -5.40
CA ALA A 742 -2.81 18.07 -4.34
C ALA A 742 -1.27 18.09 -4.47
N TYR A 743 -0.65 16.93 -4.72
CA TYR A 743 0.80 16.88 -4.94
C TYR A 743 1.20 17.51 -6.28
N LYS A 744 0.40 17.38 -7.34
CA LYS A 744 0.65 18.09 -8.61
C LYS A 744 0.72 19.61 -8.39
N GLN A 745 -0.20 20.16 -7.60
CA GLN A 745 -0.18 21.58 -7.25
C GLN A 745 1.04 21.94 -6.39
N LEU A 746 1.40 21.12 -5.39
CA LEU A 746 2.61 21.31 -4.59
C LEU A 746 3.87 21.45 -5.45
N TYR A 747 4.01 20.61 -6.48
CA TYR A 747 5.13 20.69 -7.44
C TYR A 747 5.14 22.00 -8.21
N ALA A 748 3.97 22.43 -8.71
CA ALA A 748 3.85 23.70 -9.40
C ALA A 748 4.20 24.88 -8.48
N ASP A 749 3.74 24.85 -7.23
CA ASP A 749 4.01 25.87 -6.22
C ASP A 749 5.50 25.92 -5.86
N MET A 750 6.15 24.76 -5.72
CA MET A 750 7.60 24.68 -5.47
C MET A 750 8.41 25.20 -6.66
N LEU A 751 8.01 24.87 -7.89
CA LEU A 751 8.67 25.38 -9.08
C LEU A 751 8.52 26.91 -9.18
N ALA A 752 7.32 27.43 -8.89
CA ALA A 752 7.07 28.87 -8.83
C ALA A 752 7.89 29.55 -7.73
N LEU A 753 8.02 28.91 -6.56
CA LEU A 753 8.84 29.39 -5.45
C LEU A 753 10.33 29.46 -5.83
N VAL A 754 10.86 28.42 -6.48
CA VAL A 754 12.25 28.40 -6.97
C VAL A 754 12.49 29.48 -8.03
N LYS A 755 11.54 29.66 -8.97
CA LYS A 755 11.63 30.69 -10.03
C LYS A 755 11.53 32.12 -9.49
N SER A 756 10.68 32.33 -8.48
CA SER A 756 10.41 33.67 -7.91
C SER A 756 11.38 34.11 -6.81
N SER A 757 12.13 33.18 -6.21
CA SER A 757 13.06 33.50 -5.14
C SER A 757 14.15 34.45 -5.67
N PRO A 758 14.28 35.69 -5.14
CA PRO A 758 15.20 36.73 -5.64
C PRO A 758 16.69 36.42 -5.44
N GLY A 759 17.03 35.17 -5.16
CA GLY A 759 18.38 34.64 -5.07
C GLY A 759 18.70 33.54 -6.08
N SER A 760 17.84 33.17 -7.03
CA SER A 760 18.14 32.08 -7.99
C SER A 760 19.36 32.29 -8.90
N GLY A 761 20.04 33.43 -8.80
CA GLY A 761 21.36 33.63 -9.37
C GLY A 761 22.45 32.78 -8.71
N PRO A 762 23.65 32.69 -9.31
CA PRO A 762 24.76 31.85 -8.85
C PRO A 762 25.28 32.16 -7.43
N ALA A 763 24.77 33.21 -6.77
CA ALA A 763 25.16 33.63 -5.44
C ALA A 763 24.43 32.89 -4.30
N ASN A 764 23.17 32.47 -4.51
CA ASN A 764 22.45 31.71 -3.47
C ASN A 764 22.94 30.28 -3.44
N ARG A 765 23.38 29.84 -2.27
CA ARG A 765 23.94 28.50 -2.10
C ARG A 765 22.89 27.47 -1.69
N THR A 766 21.65 27.89 -1.40
CA THR A 766 20.56 26.97 -1.04
C THR A 766 19.77 26.54 -2.28
N ILE A 767 19.76 25.23 -2.53
CA ILE A 767 19.13 24.59 -3.67
C ILE A 767 18.01 23.68 -3.16
N LEU A 768 16.76 24.01 -3.49
CA LEU A 768 15.62 23.13 -3.21
C LEU A 768 15.56 22.04 -4.28
N VAL A 769 15.29 20.79 -3.90
CA VAL A 769 15.18 19.65 -4.83
C VAL A 769 13.92 18.85 -4.51
N PRO A 770 12.75 19.19 -5.09
CA PRO A 770 11.56 18.37 -4.94
C PRO A 770 11.70 17.06 -5.73
N PHE A 771 11.35 15.92 -5.13
CA PHE A 771 11.38 14.60 -5.78
C PHE A 771 10.23 13.69 -5.31
N THR A 772 9.85 12.72 -6.15
CA THR A 772 8.72 11.80 -5.87
C THR A 772 9.12 10.34 -5.96
N GLY A 773 8.54 9.50 -5.10
CA GLY A 773 8.41 8.05 -5.32
C GLY A 773 9.70 7.26 -5.59
N GLN A 774 10.86 7.80 -5.22
CA GLN A 774 12.18 7.20 -5.45
C GLN A 774 12.75 6.59 -4.16
N ARG A 775 13.86 5.86 -4.29
CA ARG A 775 14.61 5.28 -3.16
C ARG A 775 15.26 6.39 -2.31
N ALA A 776 14.51 6.94 -1.37
CA ALA A 776 14.98 7.99 -0.45
C ALA A 776 16.09 7.52 0.51
N ALA A 777 16.39 6.21 0.57
CA ALA A 777 17.41 5.64 1.46
C ALA A 777 18.81 6.25 1.23
N GLU A 778 19.24 6.43 -0.02
CA GLU A 778 20.55 7.04 -0.33
C GLU A 778 20.63 8.48 0.17
N LEU A 779 19.56 9.27 -0.02
CA LEU A 779 19.47 10.63 0.51
C LEU A 779 19.44 10.64 2.03
N LEU A 780 18.70 9.71 2.66
CA LEU A 780 18.63 9.59 4.12
C LEU A 780 20.00 9.24 4.72
N GLY A 781 20.73 8.33 4.06
CA GLY A 781 22.12 8.00 4.37
C GLY A 781 23.09 9.16 4.13
N ARG A 782 22.96 9.94 3.06
CA ARG A 782 23.85 11.08 2.79
C ARG A 782 23.54 12.32 3.65
N ALA A 783 22.30 12.52 4.06
CA ALA A 783 21.86 13.78 4.67
C ALA A 783 22.62 14.11 5.97
N ASP A 784 23.03 15.36 6.11
CA ASP A 784 23.60 15.92 7.34
C ASP A 784 22.49 16.24 8.36
N VAL A 785 21.33 16.65 7.84
CA VAL A 785 20.10 16.89 8.62
C VAL A 785 18.93 16.14 7.99
N THR A 786 18.19 15.41 8.82
CA THR A 786 16.95 14.76 8.39
C THR A 786 15.79 15.39 9.13
N ILE A 787 14.74 15.78 8.39
CA ILE A 787 13.46 16.21 8.93
C ILE A 787 12.45 15.15 8.55
N THR A 788 12.10 14.29 9.51
CA THR A 788 11.20 13.18 9.25
C THR A 788 10.01 13.19 10.19
N ARG A 789 8.90 12.57 9.80
CA ARG A 789 7.96 12.10 10.82
C ARG A 789 8.59 10.94 11.59
N SER A 790 8.17 10.75 12.83
CA SER A 790 8.59 9.63 13.67
C SER A 790 7.75 8.37 13.40
N GLY A 791 7.48 8.07 12.13
CA GLY A 791 6.87 6.80 11.73
C GLY A 791 7.78 5.63 12.10
N GLY A 792 7.20 4.48 12.47
CA GLY A 792 7.95 3.40 13.08
C GLY A 792 9.16 2.90 12.29
N LEU A 793 8.99 2.49 11.03
CA LEU A 793 10.14 2.07 10.20
C LEU A 793 11.19 3.16 10.02
N THR A 794 10.77 4.40 9.76
CA THR A 794 11.69 5.53 9.63
C THR A 794 12.48 5.73 10.93
N ALA A 795 11.85 5.59 12.10
CA ALA A 795 12.56 5.63 13.37
C ALA A 795 13.63 4.52 13.48
N GLY A 796 13.35 3.32 12.95
CA GLY A 796 14.32 2.23 12.86
C GLY A 796 15.48 2.51 11.93
N GLU A 797 15.21 3.11 10.77
CA GLU A 797 16.24 3.57 9.82
C GLU A 797 17.15 4.61 10.49
N LEU A 798 16.59 5.58 11.22
CA LEU A 798 17.38 6.58 11.95
C LEU A 798 18.24 5.95 13.07
N LEU A 799 17.69 5.00 13.82
CA LEU A 799 18.45 4.25 14.83
C LEU A 799 19.59 3.44 14.21
N ALA A 800 19.37 2.81 13.06
CA ALA A 800 20.39 2.06 12.35
C ALA A 800 21.51 2.95 11.82
N LEU A 801 21.18 4.11 11.26
CA LEU A 801 22.19 5.10 10.83
C LEU A 801 23.00 5.62 12.03
N GLN A 802 22.36 5.89 13.16
CA GLN A 802 23.08 6.26 14.39
C GLN A 802 23.99 5.12 14.86
N HIS A 803 23.51 3.88 14.86
CA HIS A 803 24.30 2.69 15.23
C HIS A 803 25.50 2.48 14.30
N ARG A 804 25.36 2.80 13.01
CA ARG A 804 26.43 2.77 12.01
C ARG A 804 27.54 3.81 12.30
N GLY A 805 27.26 4.81 13.13
CA GLY A 805 28.20 5.86 13.52
C GLY A 805 28.03 7.17 12.75
N ASP A 806 26.93 7.32 12.01
CA ASP A 806 26.67 8.53 11.23
C ASP A 806 26.44 9.74 12.14
N LYS A 807 27.20 10.81 11.92
CA LYS A 807 27.07 12.07 12.69
C LYS A 807 26.00 12.96 12.06
N LYS A 808 24.73 12.63 12.30
CA LYS A 808 23.56 13.32 11.73
C LYS A 808 22.83 14.15 12.77
N ARG A 809 22.10 15.15 12.30
CA ARG A 809 21.10 15.87 13.10
C ARG A 809 19.71 15.34 12.75
N PHE A 810 19.09 14.65 13.70
CA PHE A 810 17.73 14.15 13.56
C PHE A 810 16.73 15.21 14.04
N LEU A 811 15.94 15.75 13.12
CA LEU A 811 14.81 16.61 13.41
C LEU A 811 13.50 15.87 13.11
N LEU A 812 12.55 15.94 14.03
CA LEU A 812 11.28 15.24 13.97
C LEU A 812 10.16 16.24 13.73
N HIS A 813 9.51 16.13 12.57
CA HIS A 813 8.40 16.97 12.20
C HIS A 813 7.20 16.77 13.13
N VAL A 814 6.65 17.87 13.61
CA VAL A 814 5.41 17.95 14.36
C VAL A 814 4.41 18.79 13.54
N GLU A 815 3.18 18.31 13.40
CA GLU A 815 2.12 19.12 12.78
C GLU A 815 1.74 20.28 13.70
N PRO A 816 1.58 21.50 13.18
CA PRO A 816 1.23 22.65 14.01
C PRO A 816 -0.13 22.42 14.68
N VAL A 817 -0.14 22.51 16.01
CA VAL A 817 -1.35 22.37 16.82
C VAL A 817 -1.89 23.75 17.15
N GLY A 818 -3.18 24.00 16.89
CA GLY A 818 -3.82 25.26 17.25
C GLY A 818 -3.75 25.58 18.75
N ASP A 819 -3.70 26.86 19.08
CA ASP A 819 -3.50 27.34 20.46
C ASP A 819 -4.52 26.79 21.45
N GLU A 820 -5.76 26.56 21.02
CA GLU A 820 -6.81 25.99 21.86
C GLU A 820 -6.49 24.55 22.31
N ALA A 821 -5.93 23.73 21.42
CA ALA A 821 -5.53 22.36 21.76
C ALA A 821 -4.29 22.35 22.66
N LYS A 822 -3.33 23.27 22.43
CA LYS A 822 -2.21 23.50 23.36
C LYS A 822 -2.72 23.91 24.74
N THR A 823 -3.66 24.87 24.81
CA THR A 823 -4.32 25.34 26.03
C THR A 823 -5.00 24.21 26.79
N ARG A 824 -5.77 23.37 26.11
CA ARG A 824 -6.43 22.20 26.72
C ARG A 824 -5.43 21.18 27.26
N ALA A 825 -4.33 20.94 26.54
CA ALA A 825 -3.27 20.04 26.99
C ALA A 825 -2.64 20.52 28.31
N LEU A 826 -2.39 21.83 28.39
CA LEU A 826 -1.81 22.48 29.56
C LEU A 826 -2.75 22.41 30.76
N ALA A 827 -4.05 22.67 30.53
CA ALA A 827 -5.07 22.61 31.56
C ALA A 827 -5.28 21.19 32.13
N ALA A 828 -4.96 20.15 31.35
CA ALA A 828 -5.12 18.75 31.76
C ALA A 828 -3.99 18.22 32.66
N LEU A 829 -2.94 19.00 32.90
CA LEU A 829 -1.79 18.54 33.71
C LEU A 829 -2.11 18.52 35.20
N PRO A 830 -1.66 17.49 35.95
CA PRO A 830 -1.84 17.44 37.40
C PRO A 830 -1.27 18.68 38.09
N ALA A 831 -1.94 19.15 39.15
CA ALA A 831 -1.49 20.28 39.96
C ALA A 831 -0.25 19.97 40.83
N THR A 832 0.21 18.71 40.85
CA THR A 832 1.25 18.21 41.75
C THR A 832 2.67 18.23 41.16
N VAL A 833 2.84 18.57 39.88
CA VAL A 833 4.16 18.64 39.24
C VAL A 833 4.77 20.03 39.49
N SER A 834 6.06 20.10 39.86
CA SER A 834 6.77 21.38 40.07
C SER A 834 6.60 22.31 38.86
N ASP A 835 6.47 23.62 39.05
CA ASP A 835 6.11 24.54 37.95
C ASP A 835 7.06 24.47 36.75
N ALA A 836 8.35 24.22 36.98
CA ALA A 836 9.36 24.11 35.93
C ALA A 836 9.31 22.77 35.16
N ASP A 837 9.16 21.65 35.87
CA ASP A 837 9.05 20.33 35.24
C ASP A 837 7.68 20.17 34.58
N ALA A 838 6.63 20.72 35.21
CA ALA A 838 5.28 20.77 34.66
C ALA A 838 5.25 21.51 33.33
N PHE A 839 5.93 22.66 33.25
CA PHE A 839 6.02 23.46 32.02
C PHE A 839 6.83 22.77 30.92
N ARG A 840 7.94 22.09 31.25
CA ARG A 840 8.69 21.30 30.26
C ARG A 840 7.91 20.08 29.76
N LEU A 841 7.28 19.35 30.68
CA LEU A 841 6.45 18.19 30.35
C LEU A 841 5.23 18.62 29.54
N ALA A 842 4.60 19.73 29.93
CA ALA A 842 3.53 20.43 29.22
C ALA A 842 3.88 20.74 27.78
N ALA A 843 4.97 21.49 27.57
CA ALA A 843 5.37 21.94 26.24
C ALA A 843 5.71 20.74 25.34
N THR A 844 6.43 19.76 25.90
CA THR A 844 6.73 18.51 25.19
C THR A 844 5.43 17.76 24.85
N HIS A 845 4.50 17.62 25.79
CA HIS A 845 3.25 16.90 25.56
C HIS A 845 2.32 17.63 24.58
N ALA A 846 2.23 18.96 24.66
CA ALA A 846 1.45 19.79 23.75
C ALA A 846 1.98 19.71 22.31
N ASN A 847 3.30 19.70 22.12
CA ASN A 847 3.90 19.50 20.80
C ASN A 847 3.60 18.10 20.26
N LEU A 848 3.70 17.09 21.12
CA LEU A 848 3.37 15.71 20.72
C LEU A 848 1.88 15.53 20.37
N LEU A 849 0.99 16.50 20.65
CA LEU A 849 -0.38 16.46 20.15
C LEU A 849 -0.49 16.60 18.64
N GLY A 850 0.52 17.18 17.98
CA GLY A 850 0.67 17.24 16.52
C GLY A 850 1.11 15.91 15.91
N MET A 851 1.25 14.87 16.75
CA MET A 851 1.55 13.51 16.35
C MET A 851 0.43 12.57 16.79
N VAL A 852 0.27 11.48 16.05
CA VAL A 852 -0.49 10.33 16.54
C VAL A 852 0.27 9.66 17.70
N PRO A 853 -0.40 8.96 18.63
CA PRO A 853 0.23 8.48 19.86
C PRO A 853 1.51 7.67 19.64
N TRP A 854 1.52 6.73 18.69
CA TRP A 854 2.70 5.91 18.43
C TRP A 854 3.85 6.70 17.80
N GLU A 855 3.57 7.68 16.95
CA GLU A 855 4.61 8.59 16.44
C GLU A 855 5.17 9.45 17.59
N ALA A 856 4.34 9.86 18.55
CA ALA A 856 4.81 10.58 19.72
C ALA A 856 5.71 9.70 20.63
N GLY A 857 5.35 8.43 20.82
CA GLY A 857 6.18 7.45 21.51
C GLY A 857 7.52 7.24 20.80
N ASN A 858 7.48 7.01 19.49
CA ASN A 858 8.69 6.90 18.66
C ASN A 858 9.56 8.15 18.76
N ALA A 859 8.96 9.34 18.75
CA ALA A 859 9.68 10.60 18.90
C ALA A 859 10.40 10.69 20.25
N ARG A 860 9.71 10.38 21.36
CA ARG A 860 10.33 10.34 22.70
C ARG A 860 11.51 9.39 22.75
N TYR A 861 11.35 8.19 22.17
CA TYR A 861 12.43 7.21 22.09
C TYR A 861 13.64 7.77 21.34
N LEU A 862 13.43 8.37 20.16
CA LEU A 862 14.50 8.97 19.37
C LEU A 862 15.16 10.18 20.06
N GLN A 863 14.38 11.01 20.76
CA GLN A 863 14.94 12.12 21.55
C GLN A 863 15.90 11.63 22.63
N GLN A 864 15.59 10.51 23.27
CA GLN A 864 16.43 9.94 24.33
C GLN A 864 17.65 9.19 23.77
N VAL A 865 17.46 8.37 22.74
CA VAL A 865 18.50 7.47 22.24
C VAL A 865 19.44 8.16 21.25
N VAL A 866 18.93 9.04 20.40
CA VAL A 866 19.72 9.68 19.33
C VAL A 866 19.74 11.20 19.44
N SER A 867 19.28 11.77 20.56
CA SER A 867 19.23 13.23 20.78
C SER A 867 18.46 13.98 19.69
N ALA A 868 17.43 13.35 19.12
CA ALA A 868 16.58 13.99 18.12
C ALA A 868 15.89 15.24 18.69
N LYS A 869 15.52 16.19 17.83
CA LYS A 869 14.80 17.42 18.23
C LYS A 869 13.49 17.54 17.48
N LEU A 870 12.43 18.02 18.13
CA LEU A 870 11.18 18.34 17.46
C LEU A 870 11.33 19.61 16.62
N VAL A 871 10.66 19.68 15.47
CA VAL A 871 10.68 20.84 14.58
C VAL A 871 9.31 21.04 13.93
N GLU A 872 8.79 22.26 13.99
CA GLU A 872 7.69 22.75 13.14
C GLU A 872 8.30 23.51 11.95
N PRO A 873 7.64 23.59 10.77
CA PRO A 873 8.16 24.33 9.63
C PRO A 873 8.68 25.73 9.99
N GLU A 874 7.89 26.52 10.70
CA GLU A 874 8.18 27.90 11.09
C GLU A 874 9.39 28.02 12.04
N SER A 875 9.74 26.95 12.75
CA SER A 875 10.88 26.88 13.68
C SER A 875 12.17 26.35 13.01
N LEU A 876 12.12 26.00 11.72
CA LEU A 876 13.22 25.33 11.02
C LEU A 876 14.51 26.15 11.07
N VAL A 877 14.44 27.43 10.71
CA VAL A 877 15.62 28.31 10.63
C VAL A 877 16.31 28.44 11.98
N GLY A 878 15.55 28.70 13.05
CA GLY A 878 16.08 28.78 14.41
C GLY A 878 16.77 27.48 14.82
N THR A 879 16.08 26.36 14.61
CA THR A 879 16.58 25.01 14.93
C THR A 879 17.87 24.69 14.19
N LEU A 880 17.95 24.96 12.88
CA LEU A 880 19.14 24.71 12.06
C LEU A 880 20.32 25.56 12.47
N LEU A 881 20.10 26.84 12.79
CA LEU A 881 21.16 27.77 13.21
C LEU A 881 21.63 27.57 14.66
N GLY A 882 21.06 26.60 15.38
CA GLY A 882 21.36 26.39 16.79
C GLY A 882 20.95 27.58 17.68
N ARG A 883 20.15 28.50 17.14
CA ARG A 883 19.48 29.52 17.92
C ARG A 883 18.34 28.79 18.60
N GLU A 884 18.47 28.49 19.89
CA GLU A 884 17.35 28.05 20.72
C GLU A 884 16.28 29.14 20.66
N GLN A 885 15.40 29.06 19.65
CA GLN A 885 14.18 29.82 19.67
C GLN A 885 13.32 29.21 20.75
N SER A 886 12.91 30.03 21.70
CA SER A 886 11.75 29.79 22.56
C SER A 886 10.44 29.76 21.74
N SER A 887 10.46 29.40 20.45
CA SER A 887 9.26 29.26 19.62
C SER A 887 8.34 28.14 20.13
N PHE A 888 8.88 27.24 20.95
CA PHE A 888 8.12 26.24 21.71
C PHE A 888 7.80 26.68 23.15
N ALA A 889 8.05 27.94 23.50
CA ALA A 889 7.45 28.49 24.70
C ALA A 889 5.94 28.49 24.43
N VAL A 890 5.26 27.48 25.00
CA VAL A 890 3.91 27.68 25.52
C VAL A 890 3.88 29.10 26.05
N ASP A 891 3.00 29.94 25.50
CA ASP A 891 2.91 31.34 25.93
C ASP A 891 2.90 31.34 27.46
N TRP A 892 4.00 31.81 28.05
CA TRP A 892 4.20 31.72 29.48
C TRP A 892 3.11 32.53 30.20
N ARG A 893 2.60 33.58 29.54
CA ARG A 893 1.41 34.30 29.99
C ARG A 893 0.19 33.38 30.01
N LEU A 894 -0.07 32.65 28.93
CA LEU A 894 -1.17 31.70 28.87
C LEU A 894 -1.06 30.59 29.93
N PHE A 895 0.13 30.03 30.16
CA PHE A 895 0.36 29.05 31.22
C PHE A 895 0.05 29.62 32.60
N LEU A 896 0.54 30.82 32.90
CA LEU A 896 0.26 31.51 34.17
C LEU A 896 -1.23 31.87 34.30
N GLN A 897 -1.89 32.32 33.23
CA GLN A 897 -3.33 32.59 33.22
C GLN A 897 -4.15 31.33 33.55
N LEU A 898 -3.81 30.19 32.94
CA LEU A 898 -4.46 28.90 33.21
C LEU A 898 -4.25 28.42 34.65
N ARG A 899 -3.17 28.83 35.30
CA ARG A 899 -2.91 28.57 36.72
C ARG A 899 -3.55 29.59 37.66
N GLY A 900 -4.36 30.52 37.14
CA GLY A 900 -5.11 31.50 37.93
C GLY A 900 -4.32 32.75 38.30
N PHE A 901 -3.14 32.98 37.70
CA PHE A 901 -2.45 34.25 37.83
C PHE A 901 -3.18 35.33 37.02
N ASN A 902 -3.46 36.47 37.65
CA ASN A 902 -4.11 37.58 36.97
C ASN A 902 -3.12 38.29 36.01
N ALA A 903 -3.65 39.01 35.02
CA ALA A 903 -2.85 39.72 34.03
C ALA A 903 -1.83 40.68 34.66
N ALA A 904 -2.20 41.34 35.77
CA ALA A 904 -1.31 42.25 36.48
C ALA A 904 -0.06 41.56 37.08
N ALA A 905 -0.21 40.34 37.61
CA ALA A 905 0.90 39.54 38.13
C ALA A 905 1.85 39.08 37.01
N ILE A 906 1.28 38.78 35.84
CA ILE A 906 2.01 38.36 34.65
C ILE A 906 2.80 39.55 34.06
N ASP A 907 2.13 40.69 33.90
CA ASP A 907 2.74 41.92 33.41
C ASP A 907 3.86 42.41 34.34
N LEU A 908 3.68 42.25 35.66
CA LEU A 908 4.70 42.58 36.66
C LEU A 908 5.93 41.66 36.58
N ALA A 909 5.73 40.37 36.30
CA ALA A 909 6.82 39.41 36.12
C ALA A 909 7.66 39.70 34.85
N GLU A 910 7.00 40.08 33.76
CA GLU A 910 7.66 40.47 32.50
C GLU A 910 8.37 41.81 32.59
N ALA A 911 7.73 42.82 33.19
CA ALA A 911 8.29 44.16 33.34
C ALA A 911 9.58 44.18 34.19
N ARG A 912 9.80 43.14 35.01
CA ARG A 912 10.97 43.00 35.89
C ARG A 912 12.11 42.16 35.30
N HIS A 913 12.04 41.78 34.02
CA HIS A 913 13.04 40.93 33.36
C HIS A 913 13.38 39.65 34.15
N CYS A 914 12.43 39.03 34.85
CA CYS A 914 12.61 37.66 35.33
C CYS A 914 12.50 36.70 34.12
N SER A 915 13.42 36.83 33.16
CA SER A 915 13.53 35.93 32.01
C SER A 915 14.07 34.59 32.49
N TYR A 916 13.22 33.56 32.46
CA TYR A 916 13.63 32.19 32.78
C TYR A 916 14.59 31.69 31.68
N SER A 917 15.86 31.44 32.04
CA SER A 917 16.83 30.79 31.14
C SER A 917 16.92 29.30 31.50
N PRO A 918 16.55 28.37 30.61
CA PRO A 918 16.42 26.95 30.95
C PRO A 918 17.75 26.17 31.06
N ASN A 919 18.92 26.82 31.00
CA ASN A 919 20.21 26.15 30.70
C ASN A 919 21.32 26.22 31.78
N ARG A 920 21.01 26.15 33.09
CA ARG A 920 22.06 25.87 34.10
C ARG A 920 22.06 24.43 34.58
N SER A 921 22.58 23.54 33.74
CA SER A 921 23.09 22.22 34.15
C SER A 921 24.56 22.35 34.58
N ARG A 922 24.79 22.63 35.86
CA ARG A 922 26.06 22.29 36.52
C ARG A 922 25.71 21.67 37.86
N VAL A 923 26.14 20.42 38.05
CA VAL A 923 26.17 19.73 39.34
C VAL A 923 27.09 20.54 40.25
N VAL A 924 26.51 21.46 41.01
CA VAL A 924 27.10 22.06 42.20
C VAL A 924 25.97 22.15 43.21
N SER A 925 26.19 21.58 44.38
CA SER A 925 25.35 21.69 45.56
C SER A 925 24.94 23.15 45.79
N GLU A 926 23.63 23.37 45.93
CA GLU A 926 22.91 24.65 46.18
C GLU A 926 22.65 25.57 44.96
N PRO A 927 21.37 25.87 44.67
CA PRO A 927 20.99 26.79 43.60
C PRO A 927 21.18 28.25 44.05
N ARG A 928 22.11 28.98 43.43
CA ARG A 928 22.04 30.45 43.39
C ARG A 928 21.18 30.88 42.19
N LEU A 929 19.88 31.01 42.44
CA LEU A 929 18.90 31.66 41.57
C LEU A 929 19.05 33.19 41.65
N GLY A 930 18.57 33.90 40.62
CA GLY A 930 18.69 35.36 40.47
C GLY A 930 18.04 36.17 41.60
N SER A 931 18.41 37.46 41.65
CA SER A 931 17.99 38.56 42.54
C SER A 931 17.05 38.19 43.72
N PRO A 932 17.45 38.47 44.98
CA PRO A 932 16.62 38.29 46.19
C PRO A 932 15.22 38.94 46.11
N ALA A 933 15.07 39.97 45.27
CA ALA A 933 13.80 40.67 45.07
C ALA A 933 12.74 39.85 44.30
N CYS A 934 13.14 38.97 43.36
CA CYS A 934 12.16 38.15 42.60
C CYS A 934 11.62 37.00 43.50
N ASN A 935 12.44 36.47 44.43
CA ASN A 935 12.04 35.40 45.36
C ASN A 935 11.14 35.86 46.50
N ALA A 936 11.43 37.02 47.10
CA ALA A 936 10.63 37.55 48.22
C ALA A 936 9.19 37.88 47.80
N ASP A 937 9.01 38.38 46.57
CA ASP A 937 7.70 38.76 46.05
C ASP A 937 6.89 37.56 45.54
N LEU A 938 7.53 36.53 44.95
CA LEU A 938 6.87 35.27 44.59
C LEU A 938 6.41 34.49 45.84
N GLU A 939 7.23 34.45 46.90
CA GLU A 939 6.81 33.88 48.18
C GLU A 939 5.71 34.72 48.86
N ALA A 940 5.76 36.05 48.77
CA ALA A 940 4.70 36.91 49.28
C ALA A 940 3.38 36.72 48.52
N PHE A 941 3.43 36.52 47.19
CA PHE A 941 2.24 36.28 46.36
C PHE A 941 1.67 34.87 46.55
N ALA A 942 2.52 33.85 46.69
CA ALA A 942 2.09 32.48 47.02
C ALA A 942 1.38 32.44 48.40
N ARG A 943 1.83 33.27 49.36
CA ARG A 943 1.15 33.46 50.64
C ARG A 943 -0.23 34.13 50.49
N VAL A 944 -0.39 35.09 49.57
CA VAL A 944 -1.70 35.70 49.27
C VAL A 944 -2.64 34.72 48.56
N GLY A 945 -2.14 33.86 47.66
CA GLY A 945 -2.93 32.79 47.03
C GLY A 945 -3.38 31.70 48.00
N SER A 946 -2.55 31.35 48.99
CA SER A 946 -2.90 30.41 50.06
C SER A 946 -3.94 30.96 51.05
N ALA A 947 -4.02 32.29 51.21
CA ALA A 947 -5.02 32.94 52.06
C ALA A 947 -6.45 32.89 51.45
N PHE A 948 -6.58 32.75 50.13
CA PHE A 948 -7.89 32.64 49.47
C PHE A 948 -8.48 31.23 49.48
N THR A 949 -7.69 30.19 49.76
CA THR A 949 -8.14 28.80 49.83
C THR A 949 -8.59 28.35 51.23
N MET A 950 -8.28 29.12 52.29
CA MET A 950 -8.68 28.79 53.67
C MET A 950 -10.00 29.40 54.16
N SER A 951 -10.60 30.35 53.45
CA SER A 951 -11.82 31.07 53.92
C SER A 951 -13.16 30.49 53.43
N ARG A 952 -13.21 29.20 53.01
CA ARG A 952 -14.44 28.56 52.50
C ARG A 952 -15.15 27.61 53.47
N LYS A 953 -14.84 27.69 54.77
CA LYS A 953 -15.59 27.01 55.83
C LYS A 953 -15.88 28.02 56.95
N PHE A 954 -17.15 28.10 57.36
CA PHE A 954 -17.75 28.95 58.42
C PHE A 954 -18.31 30.32 57.98
N LEU A 955 -19.61 30.37 57.64
CA LEU A 955 -20.70 30.98 58.44
C LEU A 955 -22.03 31.03 57.64
N PRO A 956 -23.20 31.13 58.32
CA PRO A 956 -24.48 30.65 57.82
C PRO A 956 -25.42 31.72 57.24
N SER A 957 -26.41 31.20 56.51
CA SER A 957 -27.72 31.71 56.12
C SER A 957 -28.21 33.04 56.72
N ALA A 958 -28.38 34.05 55.88
CA ALA A 958 -29.41 35.08 56.04
C ALA A 958 -29.83 35.62 54.65
N ALA A 959 -31.15 35.70 54.44
CA ALA A 959 -31.81 36.18 53.24
C ALA A 959 -31.76 37.72 53.09
N ILE A 960 -31.85 38.22 51.85
CA ILE A 960 -32.45 39.50 51.35
C ILE A 960 -32.14 39.60 49.82
N PRO A 961 -32.97 40.30 48.99
CA PRO A 961 -33.54 39.74 47.75
C PRO A 961 -32.94 40.21 46.42
N CYS A 962 -33.45 39.55 45.37
CA CYS A 962 -33.37 39.76 43.92
C CYS A 962 -32.96 41.15 43.40
N ASN A 963 -31.96 41.17 42.52
CA ASN A 963 -32.17 41.57 41.12
C ASN A 963 -31.04 41.06 40.21
N ASP A 964 -31.42 40.82 38.95
CA ASP A 964 -30.62 40.57 37.76
C ASP A 964 -30.01 39.17 37.54
N THR A 965 -30.76 38.46 36.70
CA THR A 965 -30.49 37.23 35.98
C THR A 965 -29.26 37.33 35.06
N THR A 966 -28.26 36.49 35.31
CA THR A 966 -27.41 35.93 34.24
C THR A 966 -27.00 34.53 34.66
N LEU A 967 -27.79 33.53 34.26
CA LEU A 967 -27.55 32.13 34.60
C LEU A 967 -26.70 31.47 33.52
N VAL A 968 -25.41 31.27 33.82
CA VAL A 968 -24.53 30.32 33.14
C VAL A 968 -24.74 28.96 33.82
N VAL A 969 -25.37 28.01 33.13
CA VAL A 969 -25.48 26.62 33.63
C VAL A 969 -24.20 25.88 33.26
N GLN A 970 -23.32 25.73 34.25
CA GLN A 970 -22.18 24.84 34.21
C GLN A 970 -22.61 23.41 34.61
N ARG A 971 -22.25 22.44 33.76
CA ARG A 971 -22.42 21.01 33.98
C ARG A 971 -21.59 20.52 35.16
N PHE A 972 -22.24 19.88 36.13
CA PHE A 972 -21.65 18.85 36.98
C PHE A 972 -22.67 17.72 37.08
N PHE A 973 -22.35 16.53 36.58
CA PHE A 973 -22.76 15.24 37.19
C PHE A 973 -22.10 14.06 36.45
N MET A 974 -21.40 13.24 37.22
CA MET A 974 -21.04 11.83 37.00
C MET A 974 -20.78 11.26 38.41
N PRO A 975 -20.85 9.94 38.67
CA PRO A 975 -21.81 8.94 38.19
C PRO A 975 -22.28 8.02 39.35
N ILE A 976 -23.55 7.59 39.36
CA ILE A 976 -23.95 6.33 40.02
C ILE A 976 -25.10 5.72 39.20
N ALA A 977 -24.92 4.46 38.83
CA ALA A 977 -25.94 3.40 38.73
C ALA A 977 -25.82 2.58 37.44
N LEU A 978 -24.97 1.57 37.52
CA LEU A 978 -24.93 0.40 36.67
C LEU A 978 -25.73 -0.69 37.41
N TYR A 979 -27.06 -0.57 37.46
CA TYR A 979 -27.96 -1.65 37.86
C TYR A 979 -29.41 -1.31 37.47
N LEU A 980 -30.13 -2.29 36.92
CA LEU A 980 -31.56 -2.31 36.54
C LEU A 980 -31.88 -1.95 35.08
N TYR A 981 -31.71 -2.96 34.23
CA TYR A 981 -32.42 -3.14 32.97
C TYR A 981 -33.84 -3.68 33.27
N ASN A 982 -34.84 -3.28 32.48
CA ASN A 982 -36.29 -3.55 32.56
C ASN A 982 -37.14 -2.66 33.49
N HIS A 983 -37.36 -1.37 33.15
CA HIS A 983 -38.69 -0.71 33.20
C HIS A 983 -38.69 0.78 32.78
N THR A 984 -38.49 1.12 31.50
CA THR A 984 -38.63 2.54 31.06
C THR A 984 -39.05 2.68 29.60
N ILE A 985 -40.26 2.21 29.27
CA ILE A 985 -41.02 2.69 28.09
C ILE A 985 -42.21 3.60 28.52
N GLY A 986 -42.49 3.72 29.82
CA GLY A 986 -43.61 4.50 30.33
C GLY A 986 -43.36 5.99 30.66
N LEU A 987 -42.10 6.48 30.65
CA LEU A 987 -41.78 7.85 31.10
C LEU A 987 -41.26 8.79 30.00
N ALA A 988 -41.07 8.30 28.77
CA ALA A 988 -40.65 9.14 27.63
C ALA A 988 -41.81 9.90 26.95
N LEU A 989 -43.06 9.65 27.35
CA LEU A 989 -44.26 10.26 26.75
C LEU A 989 -44.85 11.44 27.55
N GLN A 990 -44.20 11.89 28.63
CA GLN A 990 -44.61 13.10 29.36
C GLN A 990 -43.58 14.25 29.30
N ALA A 991 -42.38 14.04 28.74
CA ALA A 991 -41.34 15.07 28.64
C ALA A 991 -41.38 15.90 27.34
N VAL A 992 -42.26 15.57 26.38
CA VAL A 992 -42.37 16.28 25.09
C VAL A 992 -43.38 17.45 25.14
N ALA A 993 -44.05 17.68 26.27
CA ALA A 993 -45.09 18.72 26.40
C ALA A 993 -44.61 20.05 27.03
N SER A 994 -43.32 20.29 27.24
CA SER A 994 -42.87 21.55 27.86
C SER A 994 -41.46 21.99 27.45
N CYS A 995 -41.32 22.48 26.22
CA CYS A 995 -40.24 23.41 25.83
C CYS A 995 -40.78 24.37 24.77
N HIS A 996 -40.69 25.67 25.06
CA HIS A 996 -41.12 26.74 24.18
C HIS A 996 -40.26 26.82 22.92
N GLY A 997 -40.88 26.54 21.76
CA GLY A 997 -40.38 26.96 20.45
C GLY A 997 -41.37 27.94 19.83
N THR A 998 -40.88 29.02 19.24
CA THR A 998 -41.74 30.01 18.56
C THR A 998 -41.97 29.57 17.13
N LEU A 999 -43.24 29.52 16.73
CA LEU A 999 -43.66 29.16 15.37
C LEU A 999 -43.60 30.43 14.51
N LEU A 1000 -42.77 30.41 13.46
CA LEU A 1000 -42.78 31.45 12.43
C LEU A 1000 -43.41 30.88 11.17
N GLN A 1001 -44.45 31.58 10.69
CA GLN A 1001 -45.16 31.25 9.47
C GLN A 1001 -45.12 32.46 8.55
N GLN A 1002 -44.52 32.29 7.38
CA GLN A 1002 -44.62 33.24 6.27
C GLN A 1002 -44.60 32.46 4.96
N ASP A 1003 -45.62 32.68 4.15
CA ASP A 1003 -45.82 32.16 2.78
C ASP A 1003 -45.46 30.67 2.60
N ASP A 1004 -46.35 29.81 3.12
CA ASP A 1004 -46.40 28.35 2.94
C ASP A 1004 -45.23 27.51 3.46
N LEU A 1005 -44.35 28.07 4.31
CA LEU A 1005 -43.40 27.29 5.10
C LEU A 1005 -43.63 27.44 6.61
N VAL A 1006 -43.69 26.32 7.32
CA VAL A 1006 -43.68 26.25 8.79
C VAL A 1006 -42.35 25.68 9.23
N ALA A 1007 -41.58 26.47 9.99
CA ALA A 1007 -40.35 26.01 10.63
C ALA A 1007 -40.48 26.13 12.15
N VAL A 1008 -39.95 25.12 12.86
CA VAL A 1008 -39.82 25.13 14.32
C VAL A 1008 -38.36 25.44 14.65
N GLN A 1009 -38.11 26.60 15.23
CA GLN A 1009 -36.80 26.95 15.77
C GLN A 1009 -36.73 26.39 17.20
N LEU A 1010 -35.81 25.44 17.41
CA LEU A 1010 -35.46 24.91 18.72
C LEU A 1010 -34.48 25.84 19.44
#